data_AF-A0AAE3GN25-F1
#
_entry.id   AF-A0AAE3GN25-F1
#
_cell.length_a   1.000
_cell.length_b   1.000
_cell.length_c   1.000
_cell.angle_alpha   90.00
_cell.angle_beta   90.00
_cell.angle_gamma   90.00
#
_symmetry.space_group_name_H-M   'P 1'
#
loop_
_entity.id
_entity.type
_entity.pdbx_description
1 polymer ?
#
loop_
_entity_poly.entity_id
_entity_poly.type
_entity_poly.pdbx_seq_one_letter_code
_entity_poly.pdbx_strand_id
1 'polypeptide(L)'
;MNAAFPYRFSGGSLDPEDPTYVRRSADKDFYKGLKAGEFCYVFNSRQMGKSSLRIQTKYKLQSEGIACAEIDLTGIISKETTKEQWYLDIIKELIGSFQLKINRRTWWREHNDLSLGLRFKVFIEEILLAQIKEKIVIFFDEIDRVIDLNFELDDFFALIRAFYSKRATNPDYKRLTFALLGVAIPSDLIQDRKRTPFNVGHAIDLKGFQLNECVTLEKGLVGKVSHPQRVLEEVLKWTGGQPFLTQKLCWIVANSETLIPDDSEAKSVDDLVRLRLIENWESQDNPQHLRTIRDRILHSQDSSEQLLKLYQKILKRGAIPAKDSREEIELQLSGLVVKRDGKLTVYNPIYESVFNETWVKEQLNSFQSESPIIPGWTPLVASLAVTVLVMGVRWLGLLQSLELKTFDQLMRKLPLESEDNRFLIIGADERDIDGDGYGYPLPDAIIAQLLDKLQEYQPAAIGLDIVRDQPVPKTDIHGYQAFVTHLKHNKQLITPCAFDKDPKESIKPPPESIEEQTGFVDLYSDKDFNPQDDTIRRYLLSRTPNKGDPLYPCATPYSFSWQLAYLYLKDRGILVTFDAADKNSKFGSIVVRRLETHSGGYQNLKTFADGNQLLINYRRTHNPQKIAQQVTVRDILTNSNNFDPTWIKGRVVLISVTADSDKDVHNTPYGKMGGVFIHAHVVSQILSAVEDNRPLLWWLPMWVETFWVLFWSWTGGVIIWQLRSGLYRGIAVTLSLIFLYGLCWILLTKGGWIPLFTSGLALVISGGIVGSYITVRNKQSN
;
A
#
# COMPACT_ATOMS: atom_id res chain seq x y z
N MET A 1 -47.74 28.16 46.92
CA MET A 1 -46.99 27.81 45.69
C MET A 1 -46.80 26.31 45.69
N ASN A 2 -47.64 25.56 44.97
CA ASN A 2 -47.42 24.12 44.81
C ASN A 2 -46.22 23.93 43.89
N ALA A 3 -45.20 23.20 44.35
CA ALA A 3 -44.07 22.82 43.52
C ALA A 3 -44.59 22.06 42.28
N ALA A 4 -44.19 22.49 41.08
CA ALA A 4 -44.54 21.80 39.84
C ALA A 4 -44.06 20.34 39.91
N PHE A 5 -44.89 19.40 39.44
CA PHE A 5 -44.55 17.98 39.46
C PHE A 5 -43.26 17.73 38.65
N PRO A 6 -42.25 17.03 39.22
CA PRO A 6 -40.89 17.08 38.71
C PRO A 6 -40.63 16.05 37.60
N TYR A 7 -41.32 16.12 36.46
CA TYR A 7 -41.01 15.25 35.32
C TYR A 7 -39.51 15.29 34.96
N ARG A 8 -38.90 14.12 34.83
CA ARG A 8 -37.46 13.94 34.60
C ARG A 8 -37.21 13.37 33.19
N PHE A 9 -36.75 14.24 32.30
CA PHE A 9 -36.35 13.88 30.94
C PHE A 9 -35.00 14.49 30.53
N SER A 10 -34.25 15.14 31.43
CA SER A 10 -32.97 15.82 31.15
C SER A 10 -31.77 14.91 30.84
N GLY A 11 -31.99 13.60 30.70
CA GLY A 11 -30.91 12.60 30.69
C GLY A 11 -30.36 12.35 32.10
N GLY A 12 -30.10 11.08 32.42
CA GLY A 12 -29.69 10.64 33.75
C GLY A 12 -30.59 9.53 34.32
N SER A 13 -30.08 8.84 35.33
CA SER A 13 -30.81 7.80 36.06
C SER A 13 -31.67 8.41 37.17
N LEU A 14 -32.81 7.78 37.45
CA LEU A 14 -33.73 8.20 38.51
C LEU A 14 -33.33 7.61 39.86
N ASP A 15 -33.44 8.42 40.91
CA ASP A 15 -33.21 7.97 42.29
C ASP A 15 -34.21 6.89 42.71
N PRO A 16 -33.85 6.01 43.67
CA PRO A 16 -34.71 4.94 44.15
C PRO A 16 -36.12 5.41 44.59
N GLU A 17 -36.19 6.60 45.17
CA GLU A 17 -37.41 7.20 45.72
C GLU A 17 -38.05 8.25 44.79
N ASP A 18 -37.58 8.40 43.55
CA ASP A 18 -38.10 9.41 42.64
C ASP A 18 -39.60 9.16 42.33
N PRO A 19 -40.49 10.15 42.56
CA PRO A 19 -41.93 9.98 42.40
C PRO A 19 -42.37 9.78 40.95
N THR A 20 -41.48 10.01 39.97
CA THR A 20 -41.74 9.81 38.54
C THR A 20 -41.28 8.44 38.03
N TYR A 21 -40.66 7.61 38.87
CA TYR A 21 -40.24 6.27 38.46
C TYR A 21 -41.47 5.36 38.21
N VAL A 22 -41.55 4.81 37.00
CA VAL A 22 -42.59 3.85 36.60
C VAL A 22 -42.03 2.44 36.72
N ARG A 23 -42.63 1.62 37.60
CA ARG A 23 -42.25 0.22 37.80
C ARG A 23 -42.86 -0.66 36.72
N ARG A 24 -42.02 -1.40 36.00
CA ARG A 24 -42.44 -2.30 34.91
C ARG A 24 -42.34 -3.76 35.31
N SER A 25 -42.83 -4.67 34.47
CA SER A 25 -42.59 -6.11 34.65
C SER A 25 -41.09 -6.45 34.71
N ALA A 26 -40.28 -5.78 33.87
CA ALA A 26 -38.83 -6.00 33.80
C ALA A 26 -38.10 -5.70 35.13
N ASP A 27 -38.59 -4.78 35.95
CA ASP A 27 -38.08 -4.51 37.29
C ASP A 27 -38.16 -5.74 38.19
N LYS A 28 -39.29 -6.44 38.12
CA LYS A 28 -39.55 -7.64 38.90
C LYS A 28 -38.69 -8.79 38.39
N ASP A 29 -38.60 -8.96 37.08
CA ASP A 29 -37.89 -10.07 36.44
C ASP A 29 -36.38 -9.93 36.64
N PHE A 30 -35.82 -8.74 36.41
CA PHE A 30 -34.38 -8.48 36.61
C PHE A 30 -33.96 -8.66 38.07
N TYR A 31 -34.72 -8.11 39.02
CA TYR A 31 -34.46 -8.28 40.44
C TYR A 31 -34.55 -9.76 40.86
N LYS A 32 -35.58 -10.49 40.41
CA LYS A 32 -35.74 -11.92 40.74
C LYS A 32 -34.61 -12.77 40.18
N GLY A 33 -34.24 -12.57 38.92
CA GLY A 33 -33.15 -13.28 38.27
C GLY A 33 -31.84 -13.07 39.02
N LEU A 34 -31.47 -11.81 39.31
CA LEU A 34 -30.24 -11.52 40.05
C LEU A 34 -30.25 -12.07 41.48
N LYS A 35 -31.39 -12.04 42.18
CA LYS A 35 -31.52 -12.62 43.53
C LYS A 35 -31.41 -14.15 43.54
N ALA A 36 -31.90 -14.80 42.48
CA ALA A 36 -31.73 -16.23 42.22
C ALA A 36 -30.29 -16.58 41.79
N GLY A 37 -29.47 -15.57 41.50
CA GLY A 37 -28.09 -15.71 41.05
C GLY A 37 -27.95 -15.89 39.55
N GLU A 38 -28.99 -15.65 38.76
CA GLU A 38 -28.94 -15.79 37.31
C GLU A 38 -28.09 -14.69 36.68
N PHE A 39 -27.30 -15.05 35.65
CA PHE A 39 -26.57 -14.08 34.86
C PHE A 39 -27.55 -13.31 33.98
N CYS A 40 -27.82 -12.04 34.29
CA CYS A 40 -28.83 -11.25 33.57
C CYS A 40 -28.19 -10.22 32.64
N TYR A 41 -28.80 -9.95 31.49
CA TYR A 41 -28.35 -8.85 30.62
C TYR A 41 -29.51 -8.03 30.05
N VAL A 42 -29.30 -6.73 29.94
CA VAL A 42 -30.27 -5.72 29.49
C VAL A 42 -29.69 -4.98 28.29
N PHE A 43 -29.88 -5.54 27.09
CA PHE A 43 -29.43 -4.94 25.84
C PHE A 43 -30.61 -4.31 25.11
N ASN A 44 -30.65 -2.99 25.12
CA ASN A 44 -31.75 -2.22 24.54
C ASN A 44 -31.28 -0.82 24.11
N SER A 45 -32.09 -0.11 23.33
CA SER A 45 -31.81 1.23 22.85
C SER A 45 -31.62 2.24 23.99
N ARG A 46 -31.02 3.40 23.66
CA ARG A 46 -30.79 4.48 24.63
C ARG A 46 -32.12 5.02 25.15
N GLN A 47 -32.09 5.56 26.37
CA GLN A 47 -33.25 6.22 27.00
C GLN A 47 -34.47 5.31 27.30
N MET A 48 -34.28 4.00 27.31
CA MET A 48 -35.30 3.01 27.73
C MET A 48 -35.32 2.74 29.25
N GLY A 49 -34.61 3.55 30.04
CA GLY A 49 -34.57 3.43 31.51
C GLY A 49 -33.69 2.31 32.06
N LYS A 50 -32.64 1.91 31.32
CA LYS A 50 -31.67 0.87 31.76
C LYS A 50 -30.97 1.24 33.07
N SER A 51 -30.38 2.43 33.13
CA SER A 51 -29.64 2.88 34.31
C SER A 51 -30.57 3.07 35.53
N SER A 52 -31.79 3.58 35.34
CA SER A 52 -32.79 3.67 36.41
C SER A 52 -33.22 2.28 36.92
N LEU A 53 -33.44 1.31 36.03
CA LEU A 53 -33.72 -0.09 36.41
C LEU A 53 -32.58 -0.67 37.25
N ARG A 54 -31.33 -0.41 36.87
CA ARG A 54 -30.13 -0.84 37.60
C ARG A 54 -30.08 -0.22 39.00
N ILE A 55 -30.28 1.10 39.13
CA ILE A 55 -30.27 1.79 40.43
C ILE A 55 -31.33 1.23 41.36
N GLN A 56 -32.56 1.08 40.87
CA GLN A 56 -33.69 0.56 41.64
C GLN A 56 -33.43 -0.88 42.10
N THR A 57 -32.87 -1.70 41.22
CA THR A 57 -32.54 -3.09 41.53
C THR A 57 -31.38 -3.19 42.52
N LYS A 58 -30.31 -2.40 42.32
CA LYS A 58 -29.15 -2.32 43.22
C LYS A 58 -29.58 -1.90 44.63
N TYR A 59 -30.36 -0.83 44.74
CA TYR A 59 -30.87 -0.33 46.03
C TYR A 59 -31.68 -1.41 46.76
N LYS A 60 -32.58 -2.11 46.05
CA LYS A 60 -33.40 -3.17 46.62
C LYS A 60 -32.60 -4.42 47.02
N LEU A 61 -31.56 -4.78 46.26
CA LEU A 61 -30.68 -5.90 46.61
C LEU A 61 -29.84 -5.55 47.85
N GLN A 62 -29.32 -4.31 47.93
CA GLN A 62 -28.54 -3.84 49.07
C GLN A 62 -29.37 -3.76 50.36
N SER A 63 -30.64 -3.34 50.29
CA SER A 63 -31.52 -3.32 51.46
C SER A 63 -31.84 -4.72 52.00
N GLU A 64 -31.61 -5.77 51.20
CA GLU A 64 -31.74 -7.17 51.58
C GLU A 64 -30.40 -7.83 51.94
N GLY A 65 -29.34 -7.04 52.12
CA GLY A 65 -28.02 -7.51 52.55
C GLY A 65 -27.18 -8.15 51.44
N ILE A 66 -27.49 -7.89 50.17
CA ILE A 66 -26.67 -8.35 49.04
C ILE A 66 -25.63 -7.27 48.70
N ALA A 67 -24.35 -7.64 48.72
CA ALA A 67 -23.25 -6.76 48.37
C ALA A 67 -23.28 -6.48 46.86
N CYS A 68 -23.31 -5.20 46.46
CA CYS A 68 -23.40 -4.81 45.06
C CYS A 68 -22.25 -3.88 44.66
N ALA A 69 -21.63 -4.14 43.52
CA ALA A 69 -20.68 -3.23 42.87
C ALA A 69 -21.19 -2.80 41.51
N GLU A 70 -20.79 -1.60 41.12
CA GLU A 70 -21.12 -1.00 39.84
C GLU A 70 -19.84 -0.59 39.15
N ILE A 71 -19.75 -0.96 37.88
CA ILE A 71 -18.63 -0.64 37.01
C ILE A 71 -19.24 0.11 35.82
N ASP A 72 -19.14 1.43 35.85
CA ASP A 72 -19.50 2.29 34.72
C ASP A 72 -18.29 2.42 33.78
N LEU A 73 -18.42 1.86 32.58
CA LEU A 73 -17.32 1.84 31.63
C LEU A 73 -17.08 3.18 30.93
N THR A 74 -18.01 4.13 31.03
CA THR A 74 -17.89 5.45 30.41
C THR A 74 -16.68 6.23 30.92
N GLY A 75 -16.36 6.09 32.21
CA GLY A 75 -15.24 6.77 32.85
C GLY A 75 -13.93 5.97 32.88
N ILE A 76 -13.96 4.71 32.45
CA ILE A 76 -12.83 3.77 32.53
C ILE A 76 -12.17 3.55 31.17
N ILE A 77 -12.98 3.52 30.10
CA ILE A 77 -12.52 3.20 28.77
C ILE A 77 -12.19 4.47 27.98
N SER A 78 -10.98 4.51 27.42
CA SER A 78 -10.61 5.39 26.32
C SER A 78 -10.01 4.57 25.18
N LYS A 79 -9.87 5.17 23.99
CA LYS A 79 -9.24 4.49 22.83
C LYS A 79 -7.78 4.06 23.09
N GLU A 80 -7.14 4.62 24.11
CA GLU A 80 -5.75 4.34 24.50
C GLU A 80 -5.65 3.31 25.64
N THR A 81 -6.78 2.87 26.20
CA THR A 81 -6.80 1.85 27.26
C THR A 81 -6.12 0.58 26.76
N THR A 82 -5.14 0.06 27.52
CA THR A 82 -4.46 -1.20 27.21
C THR A 82 -5.20 -2.39 27.83
N LYS A 83 -4.95 -3.61 27.33
CA LYS A 83 -5.54 -4.83 27.90
C LYS A 83 -5.19 -5.03 29.37
N GLU A 84 -4.00 -4.62 29.81
CA GLU A 84 -3.61 -4.65 31.23
C GLU A 84 -4.38 -3.60 32.05
N GLN A 85 -4.48 -2.37 31.53
CA GLN A 85 -5.19 -1.27 32.19
C GLN A 85 -6.67 -1.60 32.40
N TRP A 86 -7.32 -2.27 31.44
CA TRP A 86 -8.68 -2.78 31.55
C TRP A 86 -8.93 -3.61 32.81
N TYR A 87 -8.11 -4.64 33.06
CA TYR A 87 -8.26 -5.49 34.24
C TYR A 87 -7.91 -4.74 35.53
N LEU A 88 -6.90 -3.86 35.49
CA LEU A 88 -6.50 -3.04 36.63
C LEU A 88 -7.60 -2.09 37.09
N ASP A 89 -8.32 -1.46 36.17
CA ASP A 89 -9.38 -0.51 36.49
C ASP A 89 -10.64 -1.22 36.98
N ILE A 90 -11.02 -2.36 36.40
CA ILE A 90 -12.09 -3.20 36.95
C ILE A 90 -11.78 -3.60 38.40
N ILE A 91 -10.56 -4.08 38.67
CA ILE A 91 -10.15 -4.46 40.03
C ILE A 91 -10.19 -3.25 40.96
N LYS A 92 -9.75 -2.07 40.50
CA LYS A 92 -9.81 -0.82 41.27
C LYS A 92 -11.25 -0.49 41.68
N GLU A 93 -12.20 -0.56 40.74
CA GLU A 93 -13.61 -0.27 41.02
C GLU A 93 -14.22 -1.31 41.97
N LEU A 94 -13.85 -2.58 41.86
CA LEU A 94 -14.29 -3.62 42.79
C LEU A 94 -13.72 -3.39 44.20
N ILE A 95 -12.44 -3.02 44.33
CA ILE A 95 -11.82 -2.68 45.62
C ILE A 95 -12.54 -1.51 46.27
N GLY A 96 -12.83 -0.45 45.50
CA GLY A 96 -13.56 0.72 45.99
C GLY A 96 -14.99 0.39 46.40
N SER A 97 -15.73 -0.31 45.54
CA SER A 97 -17.15 -0.64 45.75
C SER A 97 -17.38 -1.56 46.95
N PHE A 98 -16.50 -2.55 47.16
CA PHE A 98 -16.61 -3.51 48.25
C PHE A 98 -15.71 -3.18 49.46
N GLN A 99 -14.98 -2.07 49.42
CA GLN A 99 -14.04 -1.64 50.47
C GLN A 99 -13.03 -2.74 50.86
N LEU A 100 -12.48 -3.43 49.85
CA LEU A 100 -11.58 -4.57 50.07
C LEU A 100 -10.24 -4.13 50.67
N LYS A 101 -9.75 -4.90 51.65
CA LYS A 101 -8.47 -4.64 52.33
C LYS A 101 -7.33 -5.25 51.52
N ILE A 102 -6.84 -4.51 50.54
CA ILE A 102 -5.71 -4.93 49.70
C ILE A 102 -4.96 -3.74 49.10
N ASN A 103 -3.63 -3.84 49.03
CA ASN A 103 -2.85 -2.88 48.24
C ASN A 103 -2.85 -3.31 46.78
N ARG A 104 -3.67 -2.65 45.96
CA ARG A 104 -3.83 -2.95 44.51
C ARG A 104 -2.48 -3.02 43.78
N ARG A 105 -1.58 -2.04 44.01
CA ARG A 105 -0.31 -1.94 43.27
C ARG A 105 0.64 -3.08 43.65
N THR A 106 0.76 -3.36 44.95
CA THR A 106 1.62 -4.45 45.45
C THR A 106 1.11 -5.80 44.97
N TRP A 107 -0.19 -6.06 45.16
CA TRP A 107 -0.80 -7.33 44.77
C TRP A 107 -0.69 -7.60 43.26
N TRP A 108 -0.93 -6.58 42.43
CA TRP A 108 -0.81 -6.72 40.98
C TRP A 108 0.61 -7.09 40.54
N ARG A 109 1.63 -6.51 41.20
CA ARG A 109 3.05 -6.77 40.89
C ARG A 109 3.49 -8.16 41.33
N GLU A 110 2.98 -8.64 42.47
CA GLU A 110 3.31 -9.97 43.01
C GLU A 110 2.78 -11.13 42.15
N HIS A 111 1.75 -10.88 41.33
CA HIS A 111 1.14 -11.88 40.44
C HIS A 111 1.53 -11.64 38.97
N ASN A 112 2.69 -10.99 38.72
CA ASN A 112 3.09 -10.62 37.37
C ASN A 112 3.41 -11.82 36.44
N ASP A 113 3.61 -13.00 37.02
CA ASP A 113 3.85 -14.28 36.39
C ASP A 113 2.57 -14.89 35.77
N LEU A 114 1.39 -14.48 36.25
CA LEU A 114 0.10 -14.93 35.74
C LEU A 114 -0.37 -14.11 34.54
N SER A 115 -1.11 -14.73 33.63
CA SER A 115 -1.80 -14.02 32.55
C SER A 115 -2.89 -13.09 33.09
N LEU A 116 -3.22 -12.02 32.37
CA LEU A 116 -4.14 -10.97 32.85
C LEU A 116 -5.52 -11.52 33.28
N GLY A 117 -6.10 -12.41 32.49
CA GLY A 117 -7.37 -13.05 32.84
C GLY A 117 -7.25 -13.97 34.05
N LEU A 118 -6.12 -14.65 34.22
CA LEU A 118 -5.87 -15.50 35.38
C LEU A 118 -5.65 -14.66 36.65
N ARG A 119 -4.96 -13.51 36.56
CA ARG A 119 -4.88 -12.55 37.68
C ARG A 119 -6.28 -12.12 38.10
N PHE A 120 -7.14 -11.75 37.16
CA PHE A 120 -8.52 -11.37 37.50
C PHE A 120 -9.29 -12.52 38.17
N LYS A 121 -9.14 -13.75 37.66
CA LYS A 121 -9.73 -14.94 38.29
C LYS A 121 -9.27 -15.12 39.74
N VAL A 122 -7.96 -15.07 39.99
CA VAL A 122 -7.36 -15.22 41.32
C VAL A 122 -7.81 -14.09 42.25
N PHE A 123 -7.89 -12.86 41.76
CA PHE A 123 -8.45 -11.73 42.52
C PHE A 123 -9.88 -12.01 43.00
N ILE A 124 -10.75 -12.49 42.10
CA ILE A 124 -12.14 -12.82 42.45
C ILE A 124 -12.19 -13.94 43.49
N GLU A 125 -11.37 -14.98 43.34
CA GLU A 125 -11.38 -16.17 44.18
C GLU A 125 -10.75 -15.92 45.57
N GLU A 126 -9.55 -15.37 45.62
CA GLU A 126 -8.74 -15.26 46.84
C GLU A 126 -8.96 -13.95 47.60
N ILE A 127 -9.43 -12.90 46.94
CA ILE A 127 -9.65 -11.58 47.56
C ILE A 127 -11.14 -11.31 47.73
N LEU A 128 -11.89 -11.22 46.62
CA LEU A 128 -13.29 -10.81 46.67
C LEU A 128 -14.18 -11.81 47.42
N LEU A 129 -14.16 -13.09 47.00
CA LEU A 129 -14.97 -14.15 47.63
C LEU A 129 -14.50 -14.51 49.04
N ALA A 130 -13.22 -14.29 49.34
CA ALA A 130 -12.65 -14.51 50.67
C ALA A 130 -13.10 -13.44 51.67
N GLN A 131 -13.10 -12.15 51.30
CA GLN A 131 -13.41 -11.04 52.19
C GLN A 131 -14.92 -10.76 52.31
N ILE A 132 -15.69 -10.98 51.24
CA ILE A 132 -17.14 -10.77 51.23
C ILE A 132 -17.83 -12.12 51.40
N LYS A 133 -18.66 -12.28 52.44
CA LYS A 133 -19.34 -13.55 52.75
C LYS A 133 -20.79 -13.59 52.27
N GLU A 134 -21.35 -12.41 52.00
CA GLU A 134 -22.68 -12.19 51.46
C GLU A 134 -22.77 -12.66 49.99
N LYS A 135 -24.00 -12.62 49.45
CA LYS A 135 -24.19 -12.69 47.99
C LYS A 135 -23.66 -11.39 47.36
N ILE A 136 -23.06 -11.54 46.19
CA ILE A 136 -22.38 -10.48 45.43
C ILE A 136 -23.06 -10.34 44.08
N VAL A 137 -23.42 -9.11 43.71
CA VAL A 137 -23.87 -8.75 42.36
C VAL A 137 -22.98 -7.66 41.79
N ILE A 138 -22.39 -7.91 40.62
CA ILE A 138 -21.54 -6.96 39.92
C ILE A 138 -22.27 -6.50 38.65
N PHE A 139 -22.58 -5.21 38.59
CA PHE A 139 -23.21 -4.57 37.44
C PHE A 139 -22.15 -3.94 36.55
N PHE A 140 -22.14 -4.29 35.26
CA PHE A 140 -21.41 -3.56 34.23
C PHE A 140 -22.41 -2.71 33.45
N ASP A 141 -22.25 -1.39 33.52
CA ASP A 141 -23.06 -0.42 32.76
C ASP A 141 -22.26 0.08 31.54
N GLU A 142 -22.98 0.51 30.51
CA GLU A 142 -22.42 0.86 29.19
C GLU A 142 -21.44 -0.20 28.62
N ILE A 143 -21.81 -1.48 28.67
CA ILE A 143 -20.96 -2.58 28.15
C ILE A 143 -20.62 -2.42 26.66
N ASP A 144 -21.42 -1.68 25.89
CA ASP A 144 -21.14 -1.36 24.48
C ASP A 144 -19.84 -0.58 24.27
N ARG A 145 -19.31 0.10 25.30
CA ARG A 145 -18.01 0.80 25.21
C ARG A 145 -16.82 -0.11 24.96
N VAL A 146 -16.96 -1.40 25.26
CA VAL A 146 -15.89 -2.36 24.98
C VAL A 146 -15.70 -2.60 23.48
N ILE A 147 -16.69 -2.27 22.65
CA ILE A 147 -16.62 -2.37 21.19
C ILE A 147 -15.62 -1.34 20.63
N ASP A 148 -15.41 -0.22 21.32
CA ASP A 148 -14.50 0.84 20.91
C ASP A 148 -13.02 0.55 21.24
N LEU A 149 -12.72 -0.58 21.90
CA LEU A 149 -11.35 -0.95 22.30
C LEU A 149 -10.56 -1.56 21.14
N ASN A 150 -9.26 -1.29 21.11
CA ASN A 150 -8.34 -1.80 20.08
C ASN A 150 -7.86 -3.25 20.34
N PHE A 151 -8.52 -4.02 21.21
CA PHE A 151 -8.14 -5.39 21.56
C PHE A 151 -9.36 -6.25 21.94
N GLU A 152 -9.21 -7.57 21.80
CA GLU A 152 -10.29 -8.54 22.06
C GLU A 152 -10.47 -8.87 23.55
N LEU A 153 -11.74 -9.02 23.94
CA LEU A 153 -12.18 -9.31 25.31
C LEU A 153 -12.87 -10.67 25.46
N ASP A 154 -12.73 -11.56 24.48
CA ASP A 154 -13.29 -12.92 24.51
C ASP A 154 -12.88 -13.69 25.77
N ASP A 155 -11.64 -13.50 26.26
CA ASP A 155 -11.17 -14.11 27.50
C ASP A 155 -11.91 -13.61 28.75
N PHE A 156 -12.28 -12.33 28.79
CA PHE A 156 -13.02 -11.74 29.90
C PHE A 156 -14.44 -12.29 29.95
N PHE A 157 -15.15 -12.33 28.81
CA PHE A 157 -16.49 -12.91 28.75
C PHE A 157 -16.49 -14.42 29.00
N ALA A 158 -15.46 -15.13 28.55
CA ALA A 158 -15.25 -16.54 28.89
C ALA A 158 -15.03 -16.76 30.39
N LEU A 159 -14.34 -15.84 31.09
CA LEU A 159 -14.18 -15.88 32.54
C LEU A 159 -15.51 -15.71 33.28
N ILE A 160 -16.37 -14.77 32.85
CA ILE A 160 -17.72 -14.61 33.42
C ILE A 160 -18.50 -15.94 33.33
N ARG A 161 -18.47 -16.60 32.17
CA ARG A 161 -19.07 -17.93 31.99
C ARG A 161 -18.42 -19.00 32.86
N ALA A 162 -17.09 -18.96 33.00
CA ALA A 162 -16.35 -19.90 33.84
C ALA A 162 -16.75 -19.78 35.32
N PHE A 163 -16.93 -18.55 35.83
CA PHE A 163 -17.43 -18.31 37.18
C PHE A 163 -18.82 -18.89 37.41
N TYR A 164 -19.72 -18.72 36.44
CA TYR A 164 -21.05 -19.33 36.50
C TYR A 164 -20.97 -20.86 36.52
N SER A 165 -20.11 -21.45 35.68
CA SER A 165 -19.94 -22.91 35.59
C SER A 165 -19.32 -23.52 36.86
N LYS A 166 -18.43 -22.78 37.54
CA LYS A 166 -17.76 -23.22 38.78
C LYS A 166 -18.70 -23.42 39.96
N ARG A 167 -19.92 -22.87 39.91
CA ARG A 167 -20.96 -23.03 40.93
C ARG A 167 -21.36 -24.48 41.19
N ALA A 168 -21.16 -25.37 40.21
CA ALA A 168 -21.44 -26.80 40.36
C ALA A 168 -20.44 -27.49 41.31
N THR A 169 -19.19 -27.02 41.34
CA THR A 169 -18.09 -27.68 42.08
C THR A 169 -17.58 -26.89 43.27
N ASN A 170 -17.81 -25.57 43.33
CA ASN A 170 -17.39 -24.71 44.42
C ASN A 170 -18.57 -23.83 44.90
N PRO A 171 -19.07 -24.04 46.14
CA PRO A 171 -20.18 -23.29 46.71
C PRO A 171 -19.97 -21.77 46.79
N ASP A 172 -18.73 -21.28 46.92
CA ASP A 172 -18.46 -19.84 47.03
C ASP A 172 -18.89 -19.08 45.76
N TYR A 173 -18.74 -19.69 44.60
CA TYR A 173 -19.17 -19.09 43.33
C TYR A 173 -20.70 -18.96 43.22
N LYS A 174 -21.49 -19.70 44.01
CA LYS A 174 -22.96 -19.52 44.05
C LYS A 174 -23.36 -18.15 44.59
N ARG A 175 -22.44 -17.48 45.29
CA ARG A 175 -22.64 -16.12 45.82
C ARG A 175 -22.34 -15.05 44.79
N LEU A 176 -21.59 -15.32 43.71
CA LEU A 176 -21.16 -14.33 42.73
C LEU A 176 -22.06 -14.29 41.50
N THR A 177 -22.68 -13.14 41.22
CA THR A 177 -23.56 -12.93 40.07
C THR A 177 -23.17 -11.67 39.28
N PHE A 178 -23.35 -11.72 37.96
CA PHE A 178 -23.04 -10.61 37.06
C PHE A 178 -24.29 -10.12 36.34
N ALA A 179 -24.33 -8.82 36.08
CA ALA A 179 -25.35 -8.17 35.25
C ALA A 179 -24.69 -7.29 34.20
N LEU A 180 -25.06 -7.43 32.92
CA LEU A 180 -24.53 -6.59 31.84
C LEU A 180 -25.61 -5.68 31.26
N LEU A 181 -25.36 -4.39 31.19
CA LEU A 181 -26.28 -3.39 30.62
C LEU A 181 -25.57 -2.58 29.55
N GLY A 182 -26.25 -2.32 28.45
CA GLY A 182 -25.68 -1.49 27.37
C GLY A 182 -26.53 -1.49 26.11
N VAL A 183 -25.99 -0.87 25.07
CA VAL A 183 -26.60 -0.75 23.74
C VAL A 183 -25.84 -1.60 22.73
N ALA A 184 -25.75 -2.90 23.03
CA ALA A 184 -24.89 -3.83 22.30
C ALA A 184 -25.66 -4.98 21.66
N ILE A 185 -25.13 -5.52 20.56
CA ILE A 185 -25.50 -6.84 20.05
C ILE A 185 -24.60 -7.88 20.73
N PRO A 186 -25.13 -9.00 21.26
CA PRO A 186 -24.30 -10.03 21.88
C PRO A 186 -23.10 -10.51 21.04
N SER A 187 -23.24 -10.55 19.71
CA SER A 187 -22.17 -10.93 18.79
C SER A 187 -21.09 -9.88 18.57
N ASP A 188 -21.35 -8.60 18.88
CA ASP A 188 -20.34 -7.55 18.81
C ASP A 188 -19.44 -7.54 20.05
N LEU A 189 -19.92 -8.10 21.18
CA LEU A 189 -19.16 -8.18 22.43
C LEU A 189 -18.22 -9.37 22.49
N ILE A 190 -18.53 -10.47 21.76
CA ILE A 190 -17.69 -11.67 21.73
C ILE A 190 -17.74 -12.33 20.35
N GLN A 191 -16.57 -12.58 19.77
CA GLN A 191 -16.47 -13.20 18.43
C GLN A 191 -16.70 -14.71 18.49
N ASP A 192 -16.11 -15.40 19.47
CA ASP A 192 -16.31 -16.84 19.63
C ASP A 192 -17.66 -17.18 20.28
N ARG A 193 -18.63 -17.52 19.41
CA ARG A 193 -19.98 -17.95 19.80
C ARG A 193 -20.01 -19.20 20.69
N LYS A 194 -18.97 -20.04 20.71
CA LYS A 194 -18.92 -21.22 21.59
C LYS A 194 -18.54 -20.85 23.02
N ARG A 195 -17.82 -19.74 23.20
CA ARG A 195 -17.31 -19.25 24.51
C ARG A 195 -18.23 -18.22 25.17
N THR A 196 -19.28 -17.77 24.47
CA THR A 196 -20.16 -16.70 24.95
C THR A 196 -20.89 -17.02 26.26
N PRO A 197 -20.95 -16.08 27.22
CA PRO A 197 -21.77 -16.20 28.44
C PRO A 197 -23.25 -15.99 28.15
N PHE A 198 -23.63 -15.45 26.98
CA PHE A 198 -25.02 -15.12 26.65
C PHE A 198 -25.90 -16.37 26.44
N ASN A 199 -25.31 -17.55 26.17
CA ASN A 199 -26.05 -18.82 26.06
C ASN A 199 -26.58 -19.34 27.40
N VAL A 200 -25.98 -18.91 28.52
CA VAL A 200 -26.39 -19.28 29.89
C VAL A 200 -27.01 -18.10 30.64
N GLY A 201 -27.15 -16.95 29.96
CA GLY A 201 -27.70 -15.73 30.52
C GLY A 201 -29.19 -15.58 30.28
N HIS A 202 -29.85 -14.84 31.17
CA HIS A 202 -31.25 -14.46 31.08
C HIS A 202 -31.36 -13.04 30.49
N ALA A 203 -31.93 -12.93 29.30
CA ALA A 203 -32.20 -11.65 28.66
C ALA A 203 -33.40 -10.96 29.32
N ILE A 204 -33.21 -9.72 29.75
CA ILE A 204 -34.30 -8.87 30.26
C ILE A 204 -34.72 -7.90 29.16
N ASP A 205 -35.93 -8.11 28.65
CA ASP A 205 -36.54 -7.22 27.66
C ASP A 205 -37.15 -5.99 28.33
N LEU A 206 -36.77 -4.80 27.86
CA LEU A 206 -37.32 -3.53 28.33
C LEU A 206 -38.36 -3.03 27.33
N LYS A 207 -39.62 -3.13 27.72
CA LYS A 207 -40.75 -2.63 26.95
C LYS A 207 -41.08 -1.19 27.32
N GLY A 208 -41.77 -0.51 26.39
CA GLY A 208 -42.40 0.78 26.65
C GLY A 208 -43.49 0.67 27.71
N PHE A 209 -43.72 1.76 28.43
CA PHE A 209 -44.70 1.84 29.50
C PHE A 209 -46.12 1.52 29.02
N GLN A 210 -46.84 0.81 29.87
CA GLN A 210 -48.27 0.55 29.72
C GLN A 210 -49.09 1.52 30.58
N LEU A 211 -50.34 1.79 30.18
CA LEU A 211 -51.20 2.76 30.87
C LEU A 211 -51.38 2.43 32.37
N ASN A 212 -51.52 1.16 32.71
CA ASN A 212 -51.64 0.69 34.09
C ASN A 212 -50.36 0.83 34.93
N GLU A 213 -49.20 1.01 34.30
CA GLU A 213 -47.92 1.23 34.98
C GLU A 213 -47.69 2.73 35.28
N CYS A 214 -48.25 3.63 34.46
CA CYS A 214 -47.99 5.07 34.49
C CYS A 214 -48.80 5.90 35.50
N VAL A 215 -49.45 5.26 36.48
CA VAL A 215 -50.29 5.95 37.50
C VAL A 215 -49.51 7.04 38.25
N THR A 216 -48.20 6.88 38.41
CA THR A 216 -47.34 7.89 39.05
C THR A 216 -47.19 9.16 38.21
N LEU A 217 -47.09 9.04 36.89
CA LEU A 217 -46.98 10.18 35.97
C LEU A 217 -48.29 10.95 35.88
N GLU A 218 -49.44 10.28 35.98
CA GLU A 218 -50.76 10.93 35.95
C GLU A 218 -50.90 12.04 37.00
N LYS A 219 -50.29 11.85 38.18
CA LYS A 219 -50.33 12.83 39.29
C LYS A 219 -49.81 14.20 38.89
N GLY A 220 -48.88 14.27 37.92
CA GLY A 220 -48.32 15.53 37.44
C GLY A 220 -49.21 16.28 36.46
N LEU A 221 -50.28 15.66 35.97
CA LEU A 221 -51.26 16.28 35.06
C LEU A 221 -52.49 16.81 35.83
N VAL A 222 -52.69 16.36 37.08
CA VAL A 222 -53.82 16.77 37.93
C VAL A 222 -53.82 18.28 38.13
N GLY A 223 -54.96 18.92 37.82
CA GLY A 223 -55.14 20.37 37.95
C GLY A 223 -54.66 21.19 36.74
N LYS A 224 -54.02 20.55 35.74
CA LYS A 224 -53.67 21.16 34.45
C LYS A 224 -54.57 20.71 33.30
N VAL A 225 -55.13 19.52 33.42
CA VAL A 225 -56.07 18.93 32.47
C VAL A 225 -57.26 18.37 33.24
N SER A 226 -58.44 18.36 32.62
CA SER A 226 -59.65 17.87 33.27
C SER A 226 -59.70 16.35 33.43
N HIS A 227 -59.15 15.62 32.47
CA HIS A 227 -59.09 14.15 32.47
C HIS A 227 -57.65 13.64 32.32
N PRO A 228 -56.84 13.64 33.40
CA PRO A 228 -55.44 13.21 33.40
C PRO A 228 -55.19 11.85 32.75
N GLN A 229 -56.07 10.87 33.02
CA GLN A 229 -55.95 9.52 32.45
C GLN A 229 -56.11 9.50 30.92
N ARG A 230 -57.06 10.26 30.35
CA ARG A 230 -57.27 10.34 28.89
C ARG A 230 -56.10 11.01 28.19
N VAL A 231 -55.57 12.08 28.79
CA VAL A 231 -54.36 12.74 28.29
C VAL A 231 -53.18 11.78 28.32
N LEU A 232 -52.98 11.05 29.41
CA LEU A 232 -51.90 10.06 29.53
C LEU A 232 -52.03 8.93 28.50
N GLU A 233 -53.25 8.47 28.19
CA GLU A 233 -53.50 7.51 27.13
C GLU A 233 -53.07 8.05 25.75
N GLU A 234 -53.42 9.30 25.42
CA GLU A 234 -52.99 9.93 24.17
C GLU A 234 -51.48 10.20 24.13
N VAL A 235 -50.87 10.55 25.27
CA VAL A 235 -49.40 10.63 25.40
C VAL A 235 -48.76 9.28 25.06
N LEU A 236 -49.23 8.19 25.66
CA LEU A 236 -48.68 6.85 25.41
C LEU A 236 -48.89 6.39 23.97
N LYS A 237 -50.00 6.77 23.34
CA LYS A 237 -50.27 6.51 21.92
C LYS A 237 -49.24 7.20 21.01
N TRP A 238 -48.87 8.44 21.31
CA TRP A 238 -47.83 9.17 20.57
C TRP A 238 -46.42 8.68 20.85
N THR A 239 -46.09 8.32 22.09
CA THR A 239 -44.72 7.95 22.49
C THR A 239 -44.44 6.45 22.38
N GLY A 240 -45.46 5.62 22.21
CA GLY A 240 -45.36 4.16 22.29
C GLY A 240 -44.86 3.68 23.65
N GLY A 241 -45.07 4.48 24.71
CA GLY A 241 -44.54 4.23 26.05
C GLY A 241 -43.02 4.37 26.17
N GLN A 242 -42.32 4.96 25.20
CA GLN A 242 -40.88 5.19 25.33
C GLN A 242 -40.62 6.09 26.56
N PRO A 243 -39.80 5.68 27.55
CA PRO A 243 -39.75 6.34 28.86
C PRO A 243 -39.41 7.83 28.81
N PHE A 244 -38.38 8.21 28.04
CA PHE A 244 -37.94 9.60 27.92
C PHE A 244 -38.98 10.51 27.27
N LEU A 245 -39.55 10.09 26.14
CA LEU A 245 -40.58 10.81 25.40
C LEU A 245 -41.86 10.91 26.20
N THR A 246 -42.23 9.86 26.93
CA THR A 246 -43.41 9.87 27.79
C THR A 246 -43.26 10.93 28.89
N GLN A 247 -42.11 10.97 29.57
CA GLN A 247 -41.84 12.02 30.56
C GLN A 247 -41.74 13.42 29.93
N LYS A 248 -41.07 13.55 28.77
CA LYS A 248 -40.94 14.84 28.04
C LYS A 248 -42.30 15.38 27.61
N LEU A 249 -43.17 14.53 27.05
CA LEU A 249 -44.48 14.95 26.58
C LEU A 249 -45.42 15.25 27.76
N CYS A 250 -45.41 14.45 28.83
CA CYS A 250 -46.13 14.81 30.06
C CYS A 250 -45.69 16.15 30.64
N TRP A 251 -44.38 16.45 30.59
CA TRP A 251 -43.86 17.76 30.98
C TRP A 251 -44.35 18.89 30.06
N ILE A 252 -44.29 18.71 28.73
CA ILE A 252 -44.81 19.69 27.76
C ILE A 252 -46.27 20.00 28.04
N VAL A 253 -47.08 18.98 28.34
CA VAL A 253 -48.50 19.14 28.67
C VAL A 253 -48.69 19.83 30.02
N ALA A 254 -47.95 19.45 31.07
CA ALA A 254 -48.08 20.08 32.39
C ALA A 254 -47.64 21.56 32.39
N ASN A 255 -46.76 21.93 31.47
CA ASN A 255 -46.20 23.27 31.30
C ASN A 255 -46.84 24.07 30.14
N SER A 256 -47.93 23.59 29.53
CA SER A 256 -48.64 24.37 28.52
C SER A 256 -49.27 25.64 29.12
N GLU A 257 -49.30 26.71 28.33
CA GLU A 257 -49.87 28.01 28.75
C GLU A 257 -51.39 27.96 28.90
N THR A 258 -52.05 27.13 28.09
CA THR A 258 -53.51 26.94 28.11
C THR A 258 -53.89 25.65 28.82
N LEU A 259 -55.01 25.70 29.56
CA LEU A 259 -55.66 24.52 30.13
C LEU A 259 -56.27 23.71 28.97
N ILE A 260 -56.09 22.39 28.96
CA ILE A 260 -56.68 21.51 27.95
C ILE A 260 -58.18 21.36 28.26
N PRO A 261 -59.10 21.83 27.39
CA PRO A 261 -60.54 21.72 27.60
C PRO A 261 -61.05 20.28 27.53
N ASP A 262 -62.19 20.01 28.16
CA ASP A 262 -62.93 18.75 28.07
C ASP A 262 -63.23 18.39 26.59
N ASP A 263 -63.15 17.08 26.29
CA ASP A 263 -63.43 16.49 24.98
C ASP A 263 -62.53 16.99 23.83
N SER A 264 -61.38 17.62 24.16
CA SER A 264 -60.38 18.08 23.19
C SER A 264 -58.98 17.55 23.47
N GLU A 265 -58.82 16.61 24.41
CA GLU A 265 -57.54 16.10 24.91
C GLU A 265 -56.68 15.52 23.78
N ALA A 266 -57.25 14.64 22.94
CA ALA A 266 -56.52 14.02 21.83
C ALA A 266 -56.02 15.06 20.82
N LYS A 267 -56.83 16.09 20.53
CA LYS A 267 -56.46 17.16 19.61
C LYS A 267 -55.39 18.07 20.21
N SER A 268 -55.53 18.47 21.48
CA SER A 268 -54.53 19.29 22.16
C SER A 268 -53.19 18.59 22.29
N VAL A 269 -53.17 17.28 22.56
CA VAL A 269 -51.93 16.49 22.58
C VAL A 269 -51.32 16.38 21.18
N ASP A 270 -52.10 16.12 20.13
CA ASP A 270 -51.63 16.14 18.73
C ASP A 270 -51.01 17.49 18.35
N ASP A 271 -51.70 18.60 18.63
CA ASP A 271 -51.21 19.96 18.35
C ASP A 271 -49.88 20.25 19.09
N LEU A 272 -49.77 19.86 20.36
CA LEU A 272 -48.54 20.01 21.14
C LEU A 272 -47.40 19.15 20.60
N VAL A 273 -47.67 17.91 20.20
CA VAL A 273 -46.66 17.02 19.61
C VAL A 273 -46.17 17.60 18.29
N ARG A 274 -47.07 18.05 17.41
CA ARG A 274 -46.70 18.67 16.13
C ARG A 274 -45.82 19.90 16.35
N LEU A 275 -46.28 20.82 17.18
CA LEU A 275 -45.60 22.11 17.40
C LEU A 275 -44.25 21.96 18.11
N ARG A 276 -44.14 21.05 19.09
CA ARG A 276 -42.97 20.97 19.99
C ARG A 276 -42.00 19.83 19.69
N LEU A 277 -42.43 18.79 18.96
CA LEU A 277 -41.62 17.58 18.73
C LEU A 277 -41.43 17.22 17.24
N ILE A 278 -42.30 17.66 16.33
CA ILE A 278 -42.23 17.31 14.89
C ILE A 278 -41.78 18.50 14.04
N GLU A 279 -42.44 19.64 14.18
CA GLU A 279 -42.10 20.86 13.43
C GLU A 279 -40.74 21.39 13.88
N ASN A 280 -39.82 21.63 12.93
CA ASN A 280 -38.45 22.06 13.23
C ASN A 280 -37.79 21.21 14.34
N TRP A 281 -38.09 19.91 14.38
CA TRP A 281 -37.67 19.02 15.46
C TRP A 281 -36.16 19.11 15.72
N GLU A 282 -35.37 19.30 14.66
CA GLU A 282 -33.92 19.42 14.79
C GLU A 282 -33.57 20.53 15.77
N SER A 283 -34.05 21.76 15.60
CA SER A 283 -33.71 22.89 16.49
C SER A 283 -34.33 22.76 17.89
N GLN A 284 -35.45 22.02 18.01
CA GLN A 284 -36.18 21.84 19.27
C GLN A 284 -35.74 20.61 20.10
N ASP A 285 -34.87 19.74 19.58
CA ASP A 285 -34.42 18.52 20.25
C ASP A 285 -33.41 18.78 21.39
N ASN A 286 -33.92 19.37 22.48
CA ASN A 286 -33.19 19.60 23.72
C ASN A 286 -33.99 19.04 24.92
N PRO A 287 -33.42 18.18 25.77
CA PRO A 287 -32.15 17.47 25.55
C PRO A 287 -32.21 16.55 24.32
N GLN A 288 -31.05 16.26 23.75
CA GLN A 288 -30.95 15.51 22.49
C GLN A 288 -31.49 14.08 22.63
N HIS A 289 -32.33 13.69 21.68
CA HIS A 289 -32.85 12.34 21.56
C HIS A 289 -33.03 11.97 20.09
N LEU A 290 -33.84 12.75 19.36
CA LEU A 290 -34.09 12.52 17.95
C LEU A 290 -32.80 12.69 17.14
N ARG A 291 -31.98 13.69 17.45
CA ARG A 291 -30.67 13.87 16.82
C ARG A 291 -29.75 12.68 17.09
N THR A 292 -29.80 12.10 18.28
CA THR A 292 -29.02 10.89 18.61
C THR A 292 -29.46 9.68 17.78
N ILE A 293 -30.76 9.51 17.53
CA ILE A 293 -31.29 8.47 16.64
C ILE A 293 -30.80 8.72 15.20
N ARG A 294 -30.97 9.96 14.70
CA ARG A 294 -30.51 10.40 13.39
C ARG A 294 -29.04 10.10 13.17
N ASP A 295 -28.19 10.63 14.06
CA ASP A 295 -26.74 10.58 13.93
C ASP A 295 -26.25 9.12 13.93
N ARG A 296 -26.91 8.25 14.71
CA ARG A 296 -26.58 6.82 14.74
C ARG A 296 -26.92 6.09 13.45
N ILE A 297 -28.02 6.46 12.78
CA ILE A 297 -28.41 5.86 11.50
C ILE A 297 -27.52 6.38 10.36
N LEU A 298 -27.12 7.66 10.41
CA LEU A 298 -26.32 8.29 9.35
C LEU A 298 -24.81 8.00 9.45
N HIS A 299 -24.26 7.81 10.65
CA HIS A 299 -22.82 7.60 10.86
C HIS A 299 -22.42 6.14 11.12
N SER A 300 -23.24 5.17 10.71
CA SER A 300 -22.84 3.75 10.73
C SER A 300 -21.87 3.47 9.57
N GLN A 301 -20.57 3.33 9.90
CA GLN A 301 -19.44 3.35 8.94
C GLN A 301 -19.59 2.41 7.73
N ASP A 302 -20.32 1.30 7.87
CA ASP A 302 -20.48 0.28 6.82
C ASP A 302 -21.94 0.03 6.39
N SER A 303 -22.95 0.61 7.07
CA SER A 303 -24.35 0.19 6.94
C SER A 303 -25.38 1.30 6.72
N SER A 304 -25.05 2.60 6.79
CA SER A 304 -26.05 3.70 6.77
C SER A 304 -27.06 3.63 5.63
N GLU A 305 -26.61 3.38 4.39
CA GLU A 305 -27.51 3.25 3.23
C GLU A 305 -28.44 2.03 3.35
N GLN A 306 -27.92 0.91 3.88
CA GLN A 306 -28.68 -0.32 4.08
C GLN A 306 -29.71 -0.17 5.19
N LEU A 307 -29.35 0.48 6.30
CA LEU A 307 -30.26 0.80 7.40
C LEU A 307 -31.40 1.70 6.93
N LEU A 308 -31.11 2.73 6.13
CA LEU A 308 -32.13 3.60 5.54
C LEU A 308 -33.05 2.86 4.57
N LYS A 309 -32.52 1.97 3.72
CA LYS A 309 -33.33 1.12 2.83
C LYS A 309 -34.22 0.15 3.61
N LEU A 310 -33.69 -0.46 4.68
CA LEU A 310 -34.45 -1.34 5.56
C LEU A 310 -35.58 -0.57 6.24
N TYR A 311 -35.28 0.61 6.79
CA TYR A 311 -36.27 1.47 7.42
C TYR A 311 -37.32 1.98 6.41
N GLN A 312 -36.93 2.35 5.19
CA GLN A 312 -37.87 2.70 4.11
C GLN A 312 -38.85 1.56 3.81
N LYS A 313 -38.37 0.30 3.84
CA LYS A 313 -39.22 -0.87 3.64
C LYS A 313 -40.22 -1.06 4.79
N ILE A 314 -39.83 -0.76 6.02
CA ILE A 314 -40.72 -0.79 7.19
C ILE A 314 -41.80 0.28 7.04
N LEU A 315 -41.42 1.53 6.72
CA LEU A 315 -42.37 2.63 6.49
C LEU A 315 -43.41 2.28 5.41
N LYS A 316 -42.98 1.76 4.26
CA LYS A 316 -43.88 1.43 3.14
C LYS A 316 -44.84 0.27 3.42
N ARG A 317 -44.45 -0.67 4.27
CA ARG A 317 -45.23 -1.89 4.55
C ARG A 317 -45.93 -1.86 5.90
N GLY A 318 -45.68 -0.84 6.73
CA GLY A 318 -46.08 -0.75 8.14
C GLY A 318 -45.35 -1.73 9.06
N ALA A 319 -45.14 -2.97 8.62
CA ALA A 319 -44.41 -4.00 9.35
C ALA A 319 -43.69 -4.97 8.42
N ILE A 320 -42.53 -5.49 8.84
CA ILE A 320 -41.84 -6.59 8.15
C ILE A 320 -41.57 -7.75 9.12
N PRO A 321 -41.57 -9.03 8.67
CA PRO A 321 -41.16 -10.14 9.53
C PRO A 321 -39.72 -9.96 10.02
N ALA A 322 -39.50 -10.10 11.33
CA ALA A 322 -38.18 -10.02 11.94
C ALA A 322 -37.40 -11.30 11.63
N LYS A 323 -36.20 -11.15 11.09
CA LYS A 323 -35.24 -12.21 10.77
C LYS A 323 -34.03 -12.22 11.70
N ASP A 324 -33.93 -11.23 12.58
CA ASP A 324 -32.82 -11.04 13.51
C ASP A 324 -31.46 -10.94 12.78
N SER A 325 -31.46 -10.28 11.61
CA SER A 325 -30.22 -9.94 10.91
C SER A 325 -29.46 -8.86 11.66
N ARG A 326 -28.16 -8.69 11.38
CA ARG A 326 -27.33 -7.68 12.06
C ARG A 326 -27.91 -6.28 11.88
N GLU A 327 -28.32 -5.95 10.66
CA GLU A 327 -28.90 -4.65 10.29
C GLU A 327 -30.24 -4.42 10.98
N GLU A 328 -31.06 -5.47 11.15
CA GLU A 328 -32.31 -5.40 11.90
C GLU A 328 -32.09 -5.13 13.39
N ILE A 329 -31.08 -5.75 14.00
CA ILE A 329 -30.74 -5.53 15.41
C ILE A 329 -30.11 -4.14 15.59
N GLU A 330 -29.23 -3.71 14.68
CA GLU A 330 -28.63 -2.38 14.70
C GLU A 330 -29.70 -1.28 14.59
N LEU A 331 -30.66 -1.46 13.68
CA LEU A 331 -31.79 -0.54 13.54
C LEU A 331 -32.68 -0.53 14.81
N GLN A 332 -32.90 -1.68 15.46
CA GLN A 332 -33.60 -1.74 16.75
C GLN A 332 -32.83 -1.02 17.87
N LEU A 333 -31.51 -1.21 17.95
CA LEU A 333 -30.67 -0.56 18.96
C LEU A 333 -30.59 0.95 18.78
N SER A 334 -30.83 1.46 17.56
CA SER A 334 -31.02 2.90 17.33
C SER A 334 -32.20 3.47 18.12
N GLY A 335 -33.20 2.64 18.44
CA GLY A 335 -34.44 3.03 19.08
C GLY A 335 -35.55 3.42 18.09
N LEU A 336 -35.25 3.50 16.80
CA LEU A 336 -36.21 3.90 15.76
C LEU A 336 -37.32 2.85 15.52
N VAL A 337 -36.96 1.56 15.62
CA VAL A 337 -37.87 0.44 15.37
C VAL A 337 -37.89 -0.52 16.56
N VAL A 338 -38.96 -1.31 16.66
CA VAL A 338 -39.16 -2.29 17.73
C VAL A 338 -39.70 -3.60 17.14
N LYS A 339 -39.34 -4.72 17.77
CA LYS A 339 -39.89 -6.03 17.45
C LYS A 339 -41.15 -6.28 18.28
N ARG A 340 -42.31 -6.43 17.62
CA ARG A 340 -43.61 -6.80 18.21
C ARG A 340 -44.17 -8.00 17.47
N ASP A 341 -44.52 -9.06 18.20
CA ASP A 341 -45.11 -10.29 17.66
C ASP A 341 -44.35 -10.88 16.44
N GLY A 342 -43.01 -10.88 16.52
CA GLY A 342 -42.14 -11.40 15.46
C GLY A 342 -42.03 -10.50 14.22
N LYS A 343 -42.51 -9.26 14.28
CA LYS A 343 -42.40 -8.27 13.20
C LYS A 343 -41.67 -7.00 13.68
N LEU A 344 -40.95 -6.36 12.77
CA LEU A 344 -40.36 -5.04 12.98
C LEU A 344 -41.31 -3.95 12.50
N THR A 345 -41.57 -2.98 13.39
CA THR A 345 -42.39 -1.79 13.15
C THR A 345 -41.67 -0.55 13.66
N VAL A 346 -42.04 0.64 13.17
CA VAL A 346 -41.59 1.89 13.78
C VAL A 346 -42.03 1.93 15.25
N TYR A 347 -41.16 2.42 16.14
CA TYR A 347 -41.39 2.32 17.58
C TYR A 347 -42.65 3.09 18.01
N ASN A 348 -42.80 4.32 17.52
CA ASN A 348 -43.93 5.20 17.83
C ASN A 348 -44.24 6.21 16.70
N PRO A 349 -45.45 6.82 16.71
CA PRO A 349 -45.85 7.81 15.70
C PRO A 349 -45.00 9.08 15.63
N ILE A 350 -44.37 9.52 16.74
CA ILE A 350 -43.46 10.68 16.71
C ILE A 350 -42.27 10.38 15.80
N TYR A 351 -41.63 9.22 15.97
CA TYR A 351 -40.50 8.82 15.13
C TYR A 351 -40.90 8.63 13.67
N GLU A 352 -42.07 8.04 13.41
CA GLU A 352 -42.59 7.88 12.05
C GLU A 352 -42.83 9.23 11.36
N SER A 353 -43.31 10.22 12.12
CA SER A 353 -43.55 11.58 11.61
C SER A 353 -42.27 12.37 11.36
N VAL A 354 -41.28 12.22 12.24
CA VAL A 354 -39.97 12.88 12.16
C VAL A 354 -39.09 12.24 11.07
N PHE A 355 -38.90 10.93 11.14
CA PHE A 355 -38.13 10.13 10.19
C PHE A 355 -39.08 9.53 9.14
N ASN A 356 -39.82 10.39 8.44
CA ASN A 356 -40.81 9.96 7.46
C ASN A 356 -40.17 9.57 6.11
N GLU A 357 -41.00 9.13 5.14
CA GLU A 357 -40.51 8.70 3.82
C GLU A 357 -39.76 9.81 3.07
N THR A 358 -40.19 11.08 3.22
CA THR A 358 -39.51 12.24 2.61
C THR A 358 -38.11 12.39 3.18
N TRP A 359 -37.98 12.39 4.51
CA TRP A 359 -36.68 12.47 5.19
C TRP A 359 -35.76 11.33 4.75
N VAL A 360 -36.25 10.08 4.74
CA VAL A 360 -35.45 8.93 4.31
C VAL A 360 -35.02 9.05 2.84
N LYS A 361 -35.90 9.55 1.97
CA LYS A 361 -35.57 9.77 0.55
C LYS A 361 -34.53 10.86 0.38
N GLU A 362 -34.61 11.96 1.14
CA GLU A 362 -33.60 13.02 1.15
C GLU A 362 -32.23 12.49 1.59
N GLN A 363 -32.17 11.69 2.66
CA GLN A 363 -30.92 11.08 3.13
C GLN A 363 -30.39 10.02 2.15
N LEU A 364 -31.24 9.17 1.57
CA LEU A 364 -30.80 8.21 0.55
C LEU A 364 -30.29 8.93 -0.72
N ASN A 365 -30.90 10.06 -1.08
CA ASN A 365 -30.43 10.88 -2.17
C ASN A 365 -29.08 11.55 -1.84
N SER A 366 -28.82 11.97 -0.60
CA SER A 366 -27.51 12.49 -0.21
C SER A 366 -26.44 11.40 -0.27
N PHE A 367 -26.73 10.15 0.12
CA PHE A 367 -25.82 9.01 -0.11
C PHE A 367 -25.57 8.71 -1.59
N GLN A 368 -26.55 8.97 -2.47
CA GLN A 368 -26.41 8.84 -3.92
C GLN A 368 -25.72 10.06 -4.56
N SER A 369 -25.80 11.25 -3.94
CA SER A 369 -25.21 12.50 -4.45
C SER A 369 -23.86 12.86 -3.81
N GLU A 370 -23.40 12.16 -2.78
CA GLU A 370 -22.06 12.27 -2.20
C GLU A 370 -21.09 11.22 -2.74
N SER A 371 -21.06 11.11 -4.07
CA SER A 371 -19.77 11.06 -4.73
C SER A 371 -19.78 12.28 -5.62
N PRO A 372 -18.87 13.27 -5.49
CA PRO A 372 -18.68 14.15 -6.62
C PRO A 372 -18.28 13.23 -7.77
N ILE A 373 -19.20 12.97 -8.69
CA ILE A 373 -18.87 12.46 -9.99
C ILE A 373 -18.06 13.60 -10.59
N ILE A 374 -16.76 13.55 -10.33
CA ILE A 374 -15.81 14.25 -11.13
C ILE A 374 -16.15 13.83 -12.56
N PRO A 375 -16.43 14.80 -13.44
CA PRO A 375 -16.79 14.48 -14.81
C PRO A 375 -15.76 13.49 -15.38
N GLY A 376 -16.21 12.50 -16.16
CA GLY A 376 -15.29 11.51 -16.74
C GLY A 376 -14.16 12.12 -17.59
N TRP A 377 -14.28 13.39 -17.97
CA TRP A 377 -13.24 14.15 -18.64
C TRP A 377 -12.10 14.62 -17.72
N THR A 378 -12.25 14.67 -16.39
CA THR A 378 -11.19 15.19 -15.52
C THR A 378 -9.96 14.29 -15.46
N PRO A 379 -10.06 12.94 -15.35
CA PRO A 379 -8.89 12.08 -15.52
C PRO A 379 -8.23 12.29 -16.88
N LEU A 380 -9.01 12.50 -17.95
CA LEU A 380 -8.49 12.77 -19.29
C LEU A 380 -7.72 14.10 -19.37
N VAL A 381 -8.29 15.19 -18.87
CA VAL A 381 -7.67 16.51 -18.88
C VAL A 381 -6.42 16.53 -18.00
N ALA A 382 -6.48 15.95 -16.80
CA ALA A 382 -5.32 15.81 -15.93
C ALA A 382 -4.21 15.01 -16.64
N SER A 383 -4.57 13.92 -17.31
CA SER A 383 -3.59 13.07 -17.97
C SER A 383 -2.92 13.74 -19.17
N LEU A 384 -3.67 14.51 -19.96
CA LEU A 384 -3.13 15.32 -21.05
C LEU A 384 -2.17 16.39 -20.52
N ALA A 385 -2.58 17.15 -19.50
CA ALA A 385 -1.73 18.18 -18.90
C ALA A 385 -0.43 17.60 -18.30
N VAL A 386 -0.54 16.48 -17.57
CA VAL A 386 0.61 15.77 -17.00
C VAL A 386 1.52 15.24 -18.09
N THR A 387 0.97 14.68 -19.18
CA THR A 387 1.79 14.17 -20.29
C THR A 387 2.57 15.28 -20.95
N VAL A 388 1.94 16.43 -21.25
CA VAL A 388 2.64 17.59 -21.83
C VAL A 388 3.75 18.07 -20.90
N LEU A 389 3.49 18.17 -19.60
CA LEU A 389 4.48 18.59 -18.62
C LEU A 389 5.64 17.60 -18.50
N VAL A 390 5.35 16.31 -18.32
CA VAL A 390 6.37 15.26 -18.19
C VAL A 390 7.20 15.12 -19.46
N MET A 391 6.57 15.17 -20.63
CA MET A 391 7.30 15.14 -21.91
C MET A 391 8.12 16.41 -22.12
N GLY A 392 7.65 17.58 -21.68
CA GLY A 392 8.45 18.82 -21.70
C GLY A 392 9.68 18.72 -20.81
N VAL A 393 9.54 18.22 -19.58
CA VAL A 393 10.66 17.98 -18.65
C VAL A 393 11.62 16.92 -19.21
N ARG A 394 11.10 15.87 -19.85
CA ARG A 394 11.90 14.87 -20.57
C ARG A 394 12.67 15.51 -21.73
N TRP A 395 12.03 16.30 -22.57
CA TRP A 395 12.66 16.96 -23.72
C TRP A 395 13.83 17.86 -23.30
N LEU A 396 13.73 18.51 -22.14
CA LEU A 396 14.83 19.30 -21.55
C LEU A 396 15.99 18.44 -20.99
N GLY A 397 15.87 17.11 -21.00
CA GLY A 397 16.89 16.18 -20.51
C GLY A 397 16.90 15.95 -19.00
N LEU A 398 15.99 16.57 -18.24
CA LEU A 398 15.98 16.51 -16.77
C LEU A 398 15.68 15.11 -16.22
N LEU A 399 14.98 14.27 -16.99
CA LEU A 399 14.68 12.88 -16.61
C LEU A 399 15.71 11.86 -17.13
N GLN A 400 16.66 12.28 -17.98
CA GLN A 400 17.59 11.39 -18.68
C GLN A 400 18.37 10.49 -17.70
N SER A 401 18.98 11.07 -16.66
CA SER A 401 19.79 10.32 -15.69
C SER A 401 19.00 9.24 -14.93
N LEU A 402 17.71 9.47 -14.67
CA LEU A 402 16.86 8.49 -13.98
C LEU A 402 16.42 7.38 -14.93
N GLU A 403 16.14 7.71 -16.18
CA GLU A 403 15.80 6.73 -17.22
C GLU A 403 17.01 5.83 -17.54
N LEU A 404 18.23 6.38 -17.63
CA LEU A 404 19.47 5.62 -17.84
C LEU A 404 19.79 4.66 -16.68
N LYS A 405 19.62 5.11 -15.42
CA LYS A 405 19.75 4.22 -14.25
C LYS A 405 18.71 3.09 -14.27
N THR A 406 17.50 3.40 -14.72
CA THR A 406 16.43 2.40 -14.85
C THR A 406 16.76 1.39 -15.95
N PHE A 407 17.31 1.86 -17.08
CA PHE A 407 17.84 1.01 -18.13
C PHE A 407 18.92 0.05 -17.62
N ASP A 408 19.90 0.53 -16.86
CA ASP A 408 20.95 -0.32 -16.27
C ASP A 408 20.39 -1.41 -15.37
N GLN A 409 19.40 -1.06 -14.55
CA GLN A 409 18.73 -2.02 -13.67
C GLN A 409 18.00 -3.10 -14.47
N LEU A 410 17.32 -2.73 -15.56
CA LEU A 410 16.67 -3.69 -16.45
C LEU A 410 17.68 -4.58 -17.17
N MET A 411 18.80 -4.01 -17.65
CA MET A 411 19.89 -4.77 -18.28
C MET A 411 20.41 -5.86 -17.35
N ARG A 412 20.68 -5.56 -16.08
CA ARG A 412 21.11 -6.55 -15.07
C ARG A 412 20.12 -7.68 -14.81
N LYS A 413 18.85 -7.50 -15.21
CA LYS A 413 17.76 -8.47 -15.06
C LYS A 413 17.47 -9.25 -16.34
N LEU A 414 18.16 -8.98 -17.45
CA LEU A 414 18.02 -9.80 -18.65
C LEU A 414 18.33 -11.28 -18.37
N PRO A 415 17.83 -12.25 -19.14
CA PRO A 415 18.19 -13.65 -19.00
C PRO A 415 19.70 -13.88 -19.12
N LEU A 416 20.22 -14.92 -18.45
CA LEU A 416 21.62 -15.32 -18.63
C LEU A 416 21.80 -15.93 -20.03
N GLU A 417 22.89 -15.54 -20.68
CA GLU A 417 23.33 -16.04 -21.98
C GLU A 417 24.61 -16.87 -21.80
N SER A 418 24.85 -17.82 -22.72
CA SER A 418 26.11 -18.56 -22.75
C SER A 418 27.27 -17.66 -23.22
N GLU A 419 28.49 -18.05 -22.90
CA GLU A 419 29.71 -17.47 -23.48
C GLU A 419 29.68 -17.59 -25.02
N ASP A 420 30.31 -16.64 -25.72
CA ASP A 420 30.34 -16.61 -27.18
C ASP A 420 31.53 -17.42 -27.72
N ASN A 421 31.20 -18.59 -28.28
CA ASN A 421 32.19 -19.54 -28.78
C ASN A 421 32.89 -19.11 -30.07
N ARG A 422 32.54 -17.96 -30.66
CA ARG A 422 33.24 -17.39 -31.84
C ARG A 422 34.47 -16.58 -31.46
N PHE A 423 34.74 -16.41 -30.17
CA PHE A 423 35.81 -15.58 -29.65
C PHE A 423 36.79 -16.37 -28.79
N LEU A 424 38.04 -15.90 -28.79
CA LEU A 424 39.06 -16.25 -27.82
C LEU A 424 39.70 -14.94 -27.34
N ILE A 425 39.78 -14.74 -26.04
CA ILE A 425 40.49 -13.60 -25.44
C ILE A 425 41.81 -14.11 -24.88
N ILE A 426 42.90 -13.54 -25.35
CA ILE A 426 44.26 -13.80 -24.91
C ILE A 426 44.67 -12.63 -24.04
N GLY A 427 44.70 -12.87 -22.73
CA GLY A 427 45.02 -11.85 -21.73
C GLY A 427 46.46 -11.98 -21.25
N ALA A 428 47.16 -10.86 -21.12
CA ALA A 428 48.39 -10.81 -20.33
C ALA A 428 48.02 -10.53 -18.87
N ASP A 429 48.11 -11.54 -18.02
CA ASP A 429 47.81 -11.42 -16.59
C ASP A 429 48.98 -10.78 -15.81
N GLU A 430 48.81 -10.55 -14.50
CA GLU A 430 49.84 -9.94 -13.66
C GLU A 430 51.19 -10.68 -13.77
N ARG A 431 51.15 -12.02 -13.86
CA ARG A 431 52.37 -12.84 -13.94
C ARG A 431 53.04 -12.76 -15.31
N ASP A 432 52.31 -12.35 -16.35
CA ASP A 432 52.86 -12.11 -17.68
C ASP A 432 53.56 -10.75 -17.74
N ILE A 433 53.10 -9.75 -16.99
CA ILE A 433 53.60 -8.37 -17.07
C ILE A 433 54.55 -7.96 -15.92
N ASP A 434 54.56 -8.70 -14.82
CA ASP A 434 55.45 -8.52 -13.67
C ASP A 434 56.94 -8.71 -14.03
N GLY A 435 57.84 -8.32 -13.11
CA GLY A 435 59.30 -8.35 -13.32
C GLY A 435 59.89 -9.73 -13.60
N ASP A 436 59.20 -10.81 -13.21
CA ASP A 436 59.58 -12.20 -13.51
C ASP A 436 58.92 -12.74 -14.81
N GLY A 437 58.04 -11.95 -15.44
CA GLY A 437 57.32 -12.27 -16.67
C GLY A 437 58.00 -11.74 -17.93
N TYR A 438 57.20 -11.29 -18.89
CA TYR A 438 57.65 -10.69 -20.15
C TYR A 438 57.87 -9.17 -20.04
N GLY A 439 57.35 -8.54 -18.99
CA GLY A 439 57.45 -7.10 -18.71
C GLY A 439 56.28 -6.26 -19.24
N TYR A 440 56.19 -5.02 -18.73
CA TYR A 440 55.17 -4.04 -19.08
C TYR A 440 55.79 -2.71 -19.58
N PRO A 441 55.40 -2.16 -20.74
CA PRO A 441 54.51 -2.77 -21.74
C PRO A 441 55.10 -4.03 -22.37
N LEU A 442 54.24 -4.95 -22.83
CA LEU A 442 54.69 -6.21 -23.46
C LEU A 442 55.62 -5.95 -24.65
N PRO A 443 56.80 -6.60 -24.74
CA PRO A 443 57.75 -6.39 -25.84
C PRO A 443 57.25 -6.85 -27.22
N ASP A 444 57.69 -6.18 -28.28
CA ASP A 444 57.32 -6.49 -29.67
C ASP A 444 57.74 -7.90 -30.09
N ALA A 445 58.88 -8.39 -29.61
CA ALA A 445 59.32 -9.76 -29.85
C ALA A 445 58.33 -10.81 -29.30
N ILE A 446 57.71 -10.53 -28.15
CA ILE A 446 56.73 -11.43 -27.52
C ILE A 446 55.41 -11.39 -28.29
N ILE A 447 54.97 -10.19 -28.72
CA ILE A 447 53.78 -10.04 -29.56
C ILE A 447 53.99 -10.75 -30.90
N ALA A 448 55.16 -10.60 -31.54
CA ALA A 448 55.49 -11.29 -32.78
C ALA A 448 55.47 -12.82 -32.61
N GLN A 449 56.13 -13.36 -31.57
CA GLN A 449 56.10 -14.81 -31.27
C GLN A 449 54.67 -15.33 -31.04
N LEU A 450 53.83 -14.54 -30.37
CA LEU A 450 52.42 -14.89 -30.18
C LEU A 450 51.70 -14.91 -31.52
N LEU A 451 51.87 -13.88 -32.35
CA LEU A 451 51.25 -13.79 -33.67
C LEU A 451 51.69 -14.93 -34.61
N ASP A 452 52.97 -15.32 -34.59
CA ASP A 452 53.49 -16.48 -35.32
C ASP A 452 52.68 -17.75 -34.97
N LYS A 453 52.56 -18.05 -33.67
CA LYS A 453 51.76 -19.21 -33.21
C LYS A 453 50.29 -19.11 -33.58
N LEU A 454 49.68 -17.94 -33.46
CA LEU A 454 48.26 -17.78 -33.76
C LEU A 454 47.98 -17.99 -35.25
N GLN A 455 48.87 -17.55 -36.14
CA GLN A 455 48.72 -17.71 -37.59
C GLN A 455 48.70 -19.18 -38.03
N GLU A 456 49.45 -20.06 -37.36
CA GLU A 456 49.45 -21.51 -37.63
C GLU A 456 48.04 -22.11 -37.52
N TYR A 457 47.18 -21.54 -36.68
CA TYR A 457 45.84 -22.04 -36.40
C TYR A 457 44.72 -21.34 -37.17
N GLN A 458 45.05 -20.44 -38.11
CA GLN A 458 44.09 -19.81 -39.03
C GLN A 458 42.88 -19.14 -38.34
N PRO A 459 43.10 -18.09 -37.53
CA PRO A 459 41.99 -17.27 -37.00
C PRO A 459 41.20 -16.61 -38.13
N ALA A 460 39.98 -16.17 -37.85
CA ALA A 460 39.21 -15.36 -38.79
C ALA A 460 39.61 -13.88 -38.73
N ALA A 461 39.90 -13.38 -37.53
CA ALA A 461 40.39 -12.03 -37.28
C ALA A 461 41.22 -12.01 -35.99
N ILE A 462 42.26 -11.18 -35.93
CA ILE A 462 43.08 -10.95 -34.75
C ILE A 462 43.01 -9.47 -34.42
N GLY A 463 42.49 -9.13 -33.25
CA GLY A 463 42.54 -7.79 -32.69
C GLY A 463 43.65 -7.68 -31.66
N LEU A 464 44.65 -6.86 -31.93
CA LEU A 464 45.66 -6.49 -30.94
C LEU A 464 45.20 -5.23 -30.22
N ASP A 465 44.57 -5.37 -29.06
CA ASP A 465 44.16 -4.26 -28.21
C ASP A 465 45.29 -3.90 -27.22
N ILE A 466 46.46 -3.63 -27.81
CA ILE A 466 47.65 -3.15 -27.11
C ILE A 466 48.22 -2.01 -27.94
N VAL A 467 48.30 -0.83 -27.34
CA VAL A 467 48.85 0.36 -27.99
C VAL A 467 50.30 0.13 -28.41
N ARG A 468 50.61 0.49 -29.67
CA ARG A 468 51.95 0.33 -30.23
C ARG A 468 52.32 1.45 -31.21
N ASP A 469 52.37 2.69 -30.71
CA ASP A 469 52.78 3.87 -31.48
C ASP A 469 54.30 3.94 -31.71
N GLN A 470 55.08 3.29 -30.85
CA GLN A 470 56.55 3.24 -30.87
C GLN A 470 57.06 1.81 -30.59
N PRO A 471 58.28 1.47 -31.02
CA PRO A 471 58.91 0.19 -30.70
C PRO A 471 59.08 -0.02 -29.18
N VAL A 472 58.84 -1.24 -28.71
CA VAL A 472 58.95 -1.63 -27.30
C VAL A 472 59.75 -2.94 -27.15
N PRO A 473 60.89 -2.92 -26.43
CA PRO A 473 61.62 -1.73 -26.03
C PRO A 473 62.22 -1.02 -27.25
N LYS A 474 62.48 0.28 -27.15
CA LYS A 474 63.07 1.08 -28.25
C LYS A 474 64.42 0.55 -28.76
N THR A 475 65.11 -0.26 -27.95
CA THR A 475 66.41 -0.86 -28.26
C THR A 475 66.29 -2.15 -29.07
N ASP A 476 65.15 -2.84 -29.07
CA ASP A 476 64.97 -4.13 -29.76
C ASP A 476 64.46 -3.94 -31.19
N ILE A 477 65.40 -3.61 -32.08
CA ILE A 477 65.11 -3.41 -33.51
C ILE A 477 64.64 -4.72 -34.17
N HIS A 478 65.16 -5.88 -33.74
CA HIS A 478 64.81 -7.17 -34.34
C HIS A 478 63.40 -7.61 -33.97
N GLY A 479 63.02 -7.49 -32.70
CA GLY A 479 61.65 -7.75 -32.24
C GLY A 479 60.62 -6.85 -32.93
N TYR A 480 60.93 -5.55 -33.03
CA TYR A 480 60.08 -4.61 -33.78
C TYR A 480 59.93 -5.00 -35.25
N GLN A 481 61.02 -5.38 -35.92
CA GLN A 481 60.98 -5.79 -37.33
C GLN A 481 60.15 -7.08 -37.53
N ALA A 482 60.19 -8.02 -36.58
CA ALA A 482 59.34 -9.21 -36.60
C ALA A 482 57.86 -8.82 -36.49
N PHE A 483 57.52 -7.92 -35.55
CA PHE A 483 56.16 -7.40 -35.42
C PHE A 483 55.68 -6.66 -36.70
N VAL A 484 56.51 -5.79 -37.27
CA VAL A 484 56.23 -5.09 -38.54
C VAL A 484 55.99 -6.06 -39.70
N THR A 485 56.64 -7.22 -39.70
CA THR A 485 56.41 -8.26 -40.70
C THR A 485 54.97 -8.77 -40.65
N HIS A 486 54.39 -8.94 -39.46
CA HIS A 486 52.97 -9.27 -39.33
C HIS A 486 52.07 -8.13 -39.78
N LEU A 487 52.38 -6.87 -39.46
CA LEU A 487 51.59 -5.73 -39.94
C LEU A 487 51.46 -5.72 -41.47
N LYS A 488 52.57 -5.99 -42.18
CA LYS A 488 52.60 -5.97 -43.66
C LYS A 488 51.93 -7.18 -44.32
N HIS A 489 51.99 -8.36 -43.71
CA HIS A 489 51.56 -9.62 -44.36
C HIS A 489 50.28 -10.21 -43.78
N ASN A 490 49.93 -9.90 -42.53
CA ASN A 490 48.77 -10.47 -41.86
C ASN A 490 47.51 -9.61 -42.02
N LYS A 491 46.77 -9.84 -43.11
CA LYS A 491 45.52 -9.10 -43.39
C LYS A 491 44.41 -9.30 -42.34
N GLN A 492 44.55 -10.28 -41.44
CA GLN A 492 43.59 -10.54 -40.37
C GLN A 492 43.91 -9.75 -39.09
N LEU A 493 45.07 -9.10 -39.01
CA LEU A 493 45.51 -8.33 -37.85
C LEU A 493 44.96 -6.90 -37.90
N ILE A 494 44.24 -6.52 -36.85
CA ILE A 494 43.77 -5.16 -36.58
C ILE A 494 44.54 -4.61 -35.37
N THR A 495 45.08 -3.40 -35.52
CA THR A 495 45.79 -2.66 -34.46
C THR A 495 44.99 -1.43 -34.01
N PRO A 496 45.22 -0.96 -32.78
CA PRO A 496 44.41 0.09 -32.20
C PRO A 496 44.99 1.48 -32.50
N CYS A 497 44.12 2.48 -32.55
CA CYS A 497 44.48 3.89 -32.34
C CYS A 497 43.42 4.57 -31.48
N ALA A 498 43.73 5.74 -30.93
CA ALA A 498 42.77 6.50 -30.14
C ALA A 498 42.85 7.98 -30.50
N PHE A 499 41.76 8.72 -30.26
CA PHE A 499 41.69 10.15 -30.50
C PHE A 499 41.09 10.86 -29.29
N ASP A 500 41.68 11.97 -28.90
CA ASP A 500 41.19 12.79 -27.79
C ASP A 500 40.96 14.24 -28.25
N LYS A 501 40.22 15.01 -27.45
CA LYS A 501 40.07 16.46 -27.65
C LYS A 501 41.40 17.19 -27.44
N ASP A 502 42.26 16.67 -26.56
CA ASP A 502 43.67 17.06 -26.50
C ASP A 502 44.48 16.21 -27.50
N PRO A 503 45.00 16.81 -28.57
CA PRO A 503 45.85 16.12 -29.55
C PRO A 503 47.05 15.39 -28.92
N LYS A 504 47.52 15.81 -27.75
CA LYS A 504 48.64 15.19 -27.04
C LYS A 504 48.27 13.87 -26.35
N GLU A 505 46.99 13.69 -26.03
CA GLU A 505 46.44 12.48 -25.42
C GLU A 505 45.97 11.47 -26.50
N SER A 506 46.01 11.86 -27.78
CA SER A 506 45.69 10.96 -28.90
C SER A 506 46.81 9.94 -29.16
N ILE A 507 46.43 8.74 -29.57
CA ILE A 507 47.35 7.61 -29.77
C ILE A 507 47.47 7.28 -31.25
N LYS A 508 48.71 7.29 -31.76
CA LYS A 508 49.01 6.89 -33.14
C LYS A 508 48.91 5.37 -33.30
N PRO A 509 48.39 4.88 -34.44
CA PRO A 509 48.58 3.48 -34.79
C PRO A 509 50.07 3.18 -35.02
N PRO A 510 50.48 1.90 -35.06
CA PRO A 510 51.83 1.54 -35.44
C PRO A 510 52.17 2.12 -36.83
N PRO A 511 53.36 2.72 -37.02
CA PRO A 511 53.67 3.51 -38.23
C PRO A 511 53.47 2.78 -39.56
N GLU A 512 53.66 1.46 -39.58
CA GLU A 512 53.54 0.61 -40.76
C GLU A 512 52.11 0.06 -40.98
N SER A 513 51.16 0.39 -40.11
CA SER A 513 49.76 -0.05 -40.22
C SER A 513 49.01 0.75 -41.28
N ILE A 514 48.22 0.06 -42.10
CA ILE A 514 47.32 0.68 -43.09
C ILE A 514 45.95 0.98 -42.47
N GLU A 515 45.16 1.84 -43.13
CA GLU A 515 43.85 2.30 -42.66
C GLU A 515 42.88 1.12 -42.43
N GLU A 516 42.90 0.10 -43.30
CA GLU A 516 42.05 -1.10 -43.21
C GLU A 516 42.43 -2.05 -42.07
N GLN A 517 43.68 -2.01 -41.60
CA GLN A 517 44.19 -2.79 -40.48
C GLN A 517 44.20 -2.00 -39.17
N THR A 518 43.59 -0.81 -39.18
CA THR A 518 43.55 0.08 -38.02
C THR A 518 42.10 0.33 -37.62
N GLY A 519 41.83 0.21 -36.32
CA GLY A 519 40.54 0.54 -35.74
C GLY A 519 40.69 1.39 -34.48
N PHE A 520 39.82 2.38 -34.32
CA PHE A 520 39.88 3.22 -33.12
C PHE A 520 39.25 2.52 -31.89
N VAL A 521 39.83 2.69 -30.71
CA VAL A 521 39.40 2.01 -29.46
C VAL A 521 38.61 2.92 -28.51
N ASP A 522 38.30 4.15 -28.93
CA ASP A 522 37.66 5.17 -28.10
C ASP A 522 36.30 4.73 -27.56
N LEU A 523 36.16 4.79 -26.23
CA LEU A 523 34.96 4.43 -25.49
C LEU A 523 34.24 5.68 -25.01
N TYR A 524 32.95 5.78 -25.35
CA TYR A 524 32.13 6.94 -25.03
C TYR A 524 31.39 6.69 -23.72
N SER A 525 31.77 7.40 -22.66
CA SER A 525 31.00 7.42 -21.42
C SER A 525 29.92 8.49 -21.43
N ASP A 526 28.97 8.40 -20.50
CA ASP A 526 27.91 9.37 -20.36
C ASP A 526 28.32 10.65 -19.58
N LYS A 527 29.62 10.78 -19.24
CA LYS A 527 30.21 11.99 -18.63
C LYS A 527 29.98 13.24 -19.48
N ASP A 528 29.91 13.06 -20.80
CA ASP A 528 29.61 14.10 -21.77
C ASP A 528 28.26 14.80 -21.50
N PHE A 529 27.31 14.11 -20.86
CA PHE A 529 25.97 14.63 -20.56
C PHE A 529 25.77 14.88 -19.07
N ASN A 530 26.31 13.99 -18.25
CA ASN A 530 26.22 14.07 -16.81
C ASN A 530 27.60 13.77 -16.21
N PRO A 531 28.32 14.79 -15.68
CA PRO A 531 29.67 14.60 -15.14
C PRO A 531 29.79 13.54 -14.03
N GLN A 532 28.66 13.16 -13.40
CA GLN A 532 28.59 12.15 -12.35
C GLN A 532 28.32 10.72 -12.87
N ASP A 533 28.09 10.54 -14.17
CA ASP A 533 27.77 9.24 -14.78
C ASP A 533 28.82 8.85 -15.82
N ASP A 534 29.78 8.04 -15.40
CA ASP A 534 30.87 7.55 -16.26
C ASP A 534 30.57 6.19 -16.91
N THR A 535 29.29 5.82 -16.98
CA THR A 535 28.92 4.51 -17.48
C THR A 535 28.97 4.49 -19.01
N ILE A 536 29.58 3.46 -19.57
CA ILE A 536 29.56 3.19 -21.01
C ILE A 536 28.30 2.39 -21.33
N ARG A 537 27.39 3.02 -22.07
CA ARG A 537 26.14 2.39 -22.58
C ARG A 537 26.05 2.42 -24.10
N ARG A 538 26.91 3.21 -24.72
CA ARG A 538 26.93 3.52 -26.15
C ARG A 538 28.35 3.33 -26.67
N TYR A 539 28.46 2.96 -27.92
CA TYR A 539 29.74 2.68 -28.56
C TYR A 539 29.79 3.35 -29.92
N LEU A 540 30.93 3.96 -30.24
CA LEU A 540 31.15 4.60 -31.53
C LEU A 540 31.61 3.55 -32.55
N LEU A 541 30.80 3.29 -33.59
CA LEU A 541 31.15 2.31 -34.64
C LEU A 541 31.96 2.91 -35.77
N SER A 542 31.55 4.10 -36.19
CA SER A 542 32.22 4.78 -37.29
C SER A 542 32.09 6.28 -37.13
N ARG A 543 32.97 7.02 -37.78
CA ARG A 543 32.96 8.48 -37.81
C ARG A 543 33.40 8.99 -39.17
N THR A 544 33.17 10.27 -39.42
CA THR A 544 33.82 10.94 -40.54
C THR A 544 35.28 11.18 -40.17
N PRO A 545 36.25 10.63 -40.91
CA PRO A 545 37.66 10.78 -40.59
C PRO A 545 38.13 12.19 -40.94
N ASN A 546 38.87 12.84 -40.04
CA ASN A 546 39.57 14.10 -40.32
C ASN A 546 40.86 13.79 -41.08
N LYS A 547 40.75 13.43 -42.36
CA LYS A 547 41.90 13.05 -43.18
C LYS A 547 42.86 14.23 -43.33
N GLY A 548 44.10 14.05 -42.87
CA GLY A 548 45.20 15.00 -43.08
C GLY A 548 45.35 16.08 -41.99
N ASP A 549 44.56 16.04 -40.92
CA ASP A 549 44.75 16.95 -39.77
C ASP A 549 45.84 16.38 -38.83
N PRO A 550 47.00 17.06 -38.66
CA PRO A 550 48.06 16.62 -37.76
C PRO A 550 47.62 16.47 -36.30
N LEU A 551 46.50 17.11 -35.91
CA LEU A 551 45.92 17.05 -34.57
C LEU A 551 45.18 15.73 -34.29
N TYR A 552 44.83 14.95 -35.32
CA TYR A 552 44.09 13.69 -35.20
C TYR A 552 44.84 12.52 -35.85
N PRO A 553 45.77 11.87 -35.12
CA PRO A 553 46.67 10.85 -35.68
C PRO A 553 45.97 9.56 -36.13
N CYS A 554 44.81 9.26 -35.57
CA CYS A 554 44.00 8.09 -35.92
C CYS A 554 43.17 8.43 -37.17
N ALA A 555 43.55 7.93 -38.35
CA ALA A 555 42.90 8.29 -39.63
C ALA A 555 41.70 7.41 -40.01
N THR A 556 41.55 6.25 -39.35
CA THR A 556 40.51 5.26 -39.66
C THR A 556 39.10 5.80 -39.33
N PRO A 557 38.12 5.60 -40.23
CA PRO A 557 36.72 5.93 -39.97
C PRO A 557 35.99 4.88 -39.14
N TYR A 558 36.59 3.71 -38.89
CA TYR A 558 35.93 2.57 -38.25
C TYR A 558 36.57 2.21 -36.92
N SER A 559 35.75 1.78 -35.96
CA SER A 559 36.23 1.32 -34.68
C SER A 559 36.91 -0.05 -34.77
N PHE A 560 37.71 -0.35 -33.76
CA PHE A 560 38.36 -1.64 -33.58
C PHE A 560 37.35 -2.80 -33.64
N SER A 561 36.22 -2.67 -32.95
CA SER A 561 35.16 -3.69 -32.98
C SER A 561 34.48 -3.81 -34.35
N TRP A 562 34.30 -2.69 -35.07
CA TRP A 562 33.74 -2.72 -36.43
C TRP A 562 34.64 -3.49 -37.39
N GLN A 563 35.96 -3.24 -37.36
CA GLN A 563 36.95 -3.89 -38.23
C GLN A 563 37.00 -5.41 -37.98
N LEU A 564 36.98 -5.83 -36.72
CA LEU A 564 36.96 -7.26 -36.37
C LEU A 564 35.68 -7.96 -36.85
N ALA A 565 34.52 -7.34 -36.63
CA ALA A 565 33.25 -7.87 -37.13
C ALA A 565 33.25 -7.96 -38.67
N TYR A 566 33.78 -6.94 -39.34
CA TYR A 566 33.90 -6.90 -40.80
C TYR A 566 34.78 -8.04 -41.33
N LEU A 567 35.98 -8.25 -40.78
CA LEU A 567 36.88 -9.32 -41.20
C LEU A 567 36.26 -10.71 -41.02
N TYR A 568 35.65 -10.95 -39.86
CA TYR A 568 35.00 -12.22 -39.54
C TYR A 568 33.86 -12.56 -40.51
N LEU A 569 33.01 -11.57 -40.81
CA LEU A 569 31.85 -11.73 -41.70
C LEU A 569 32.27 -11.82 -43.17
N LYS A 570 33.30 -11.07 -43.57
CA LYS A 570 33.87 -11.10 -44.92
C LYS A 570 34.44 -12.48 -45.25
N ASP A 571 35.14 -13.11 -44.31
CA ASP A 571 35.66 -14.48 -44.46
C ASP A 571 34.54 -15.50 -44.73
N ARG A 572 33.32 -15.22 -44.24
CA ARG A 572 32.11 -16.03 -44.45
C ARG A 572 31.26 -15.60 -45.66
N GLY A 573 31.75 -14.66 -46.47
CA GLY A 573 31.03 -14.16 -47.65
C GLY A 573 29.82 -13.29 -47.33
N ILE A 574 29.70 -12.77 -46.09
CA ILE A 574 28.60 -11.87 -45.70
C ILE A 574 28.98 -10.43 -46.06
N LEU A 575 28.17 -9.79 -46.88
CA LEU A 575 28.39 -8.43 -47.33
C LEU A 575 28.16 -7.42 -46.20
N VAL A 576 29.12 -6.51 -46.01
CA VAL A 576 28.98 -5.34 -45.13
C VAL A 576 28.94 -4.10 -46.01
N THR A 577 27.83 -3.37 -45.96
CA THR A 577 27.59 -2.19 -46.79
C THR A 577 27.24 -1.00 -45.93
N PHE A 578 27.59 0.19 -46.39
CA PHE A 578 27.14 1.45 -45.80
C PHE A 578 25.97 2.00 -46.61
N ASP A 579 24.82 2.21 -45.95
CA ASP A 579 23.71 2.89 -46.59
C ASP A 579 23.94 4.40 -46.53
N ALA A 580 24.22 5.01 -47.70
CA ALA A 580 24.48 6.45 -47.78
C ALA A 580 23.22 7.31 -47.55
N ALA A 581 22.02 6.78 -47.78
CA ALA A 581 20.76 7.50 -47.59
C ALA A 581 20.42 7.64 -46.10
N ASP A 582 20.47 6.52 -45.38
CA ASP A 582 20.15 6.46 -43.94
C ASP A 582 21.37 6.60 -43.03
N LYS A 583 22.58 6.69 -43.61
CA LYS A 583 23.87 6.75 -42.91
C LYS A 583 24.11 5.62 -41.92
N ASN A 584 23.45 4.47 -42.13
CA ASN A 584 23.52 3.31 -41.24
C ASN A 584 24.47 2.23 -41.82
N SER A 585 25.16 1.53 -40.93
CA SER A 585 25.95 0.35 -41.30
C SER A 585 25.04 -0.87 -41.40
N LYS A 586 25.15 -1.62 -42.49
CA LYS A 586 24.39 -2.85 -42.73
C LYS A 586 25.34 -4.05 -42.80
N PHE A 587 25.11 -5.02 -41.93
CA PHE A 587 25.86 -6.29 -41.87
C PHE A 587 24.92 -7.41 -42.34
N GLY A 588 25.11 -7.89 -43.57
CA GLY A 588 24.16 -8.82 -44.19
C GLY A 588 22.77 -8.19 -44.34
N SER A 589 21.76 -8.76 -43.69
CA SER A 589 20.40 -8.21 -43.63
C SER A 589 20.17 -7.23 -42.47
N ILE A 590 21.06 -7.20 -41.48
CA ILE A 590 20.89 -6.45 -40.23
C ILE A 590 21.35 -5.01 -40.42
N VAL A 591 20.46 -4.06 -40.08
CA VAL A 591 20.76 -2.63 -40.07
C VAL A 591 21.05 -2.19 -38.63
N VAL A 592 22.26 -1.66 -38.40
CA VAL A 592 22.60 -1.04 -37.12
C VAL A 592 22.11 0.40 -37.16
N ARG A 593 20.98 0.67 -36.48
CA ARG A 593 20.44 2.02 -36.35
C ARG A 593 21.38 2.90 -35.55
N ARG A 594 21.71 4.05 -36.11
CA ARG A 594 22.40 5.14 -35.44
C ARG A 594 21.55 5.71 -34.31
N LEU A 595 22.19 6.03 -33.19
CA LEU A 595 21.59 6.85 -32.14
C LEU A 595 21.45 8.30 -32.60
N GLU A 596 20.26 8.85 -32.50
CA GLU A 596 19.92 10.25 -32.77
C GLU A 596 19.51 10.99 -31.49
N THR A 597 19.41 12.31 -31.57
CA THR A 597 18.78 13.11 -30.52
C THR A 597 17.37 12.57 -30.22
N HIS A 598 17.03 12.39 -28.95
CA HIS A 598 15.78 11.77 -28.49
C HIS A 598 15.68 10.24 -28.70
N SER A 599 16.80 9.54 -28.89
CA SER A 599 16.80 8.08 -28.95
C SER A 599 16.71 7.43 -27.57
N GLY A 600 15.60 6.74 -27.31
CA GLY A 600 15.33 6.12 -26.03
C GLY A 600 15.40 7.14 -24.89
N GLY A 601 16.20 6.87 -23.87
CA GLY A 601 16.38 7.79 -22.73
C GLY A 601 17.22 9.04 -23.03
N TYR A 602 17.97 9.10 -24.14
CA TYR A 602 18.88 10.20 -24.43
C TYR A 602 18.18 11.37 -25.10
N GLN A 603 18.37 12.59 -24.59
CA GLN A 603 17.66 13.78 -25.06
C GLN A 603 18.58 14.80 -25.72
N ASN A 604 19.85 14.87 -25.29
CA ASN A 604 20.80 15.88 -25.74
C ASN A 604 22.03 15.29 -26.47
N LEU A 605 21.86 14.18 -27.20
CA LEU A 605 22.94 13.60 -28.02
C LEU A 605 23.39 14.61 -29.09
N LYS A 606 24.69 14.95 -29.07
CA LYS A 606 25.35 15.76 -30.11
C LYS A 606 25.67 14.90 -31.33
N THR A 607 24.62 14.51 -32.05
CA THR A 607 24.73 13.43 -33.03
C THR A 607 25.62 13.77 -34.23
N PHE A 608 25.64 15.03 -34.68
CA PHE A 608 26.15 15.37 -36.01
C PHE A 608 27.68 15.44 -36.14
N ALA A 609 28.42 15.67 -35.04
CA ALA A 609 29.88 15.79 -35.04
C ALA A 609 30.61 14.48 -34.69
N ASP A 610 29.98 13.60 -33.91
CA ASP A 610 30.68 12.52 -33.22
C ASP A 610 30.64 11.16 -33.92
N GLY A 611 29.96 11.03 -35.06
CA GLY A 611 29.84 9.76 -35.83
C GLY A 611 28.61 8.90 -35.53
N ASN A 612 28.66 7.64 -35.97
CA ASN A 612 27.61 6.63 -35.82
C ASN A 612 27.79 5.83 -34.53
N GLN A 613 26.92 6.10 -33.57
CA GLN A 613 26.93 5.42 -32.27
C GLN A 613 25.79 4.38 -32.20
N LEU A 614 26.03 3.27 -31.51
CA LEU A 614 25.01 2.27 -31.18
C LEU A 614 24.87 2.10 -29.67
N LEU A 615 23.75 1.58 -29.20
CA LEU A 615 23.60 1.08 -27.83
C LEU A 615 24.24 -0.29 -27.68
N ILE A 616 24.97 -0.47 -26.57
CA ILE A 616 25.61 -1.75 -26.25
C ILE A 616 24.59 -2.65 -25.56
N ASN A 617 24.23 -3.73 -26.24
CA ASN A 617 23.47 -4.85 -25.70
C ASN A 617 24.42 -5.88 -25.08
N TYR A 618 25.02 -5.51 -23.95
CA TYR A 618 25.92 -6.36 -23.18
C TYR A 618 25.33 -7.76 -22.94
N ARG A 619 26.09 -8.80 -23.28
CA ARG A 619 25.74 -10.19 -23.07
C ARG A 619 25.78 -10.51 -21.58
N ARG A 620 24.67 -10.97 -21.00
CA ARG A 620 24.64 -11.25 -19.56
C ARG A 620 25.16 -12.66 -19.27
N THR A 621 26.41 -12.77 -18.84
CA THR A 621 27.00 -14.01 -18.32
C THR A 621 27.05 -13.98 -16.78
N HIS A 622 27.47 -15.08 -16.14
CA HIS A 622 27.65 -15.12 -14.68
C HIS A 622 28.72 -14.13 -14.21
N ASN A 623 29.79 -13.99 -15.00
CA ASN A 623 30.81 -12.96 -14.84
C ASN A 623 30.89 -12.16 -16.16
N PRO A 624 30.50 -10.87 -16.18
CA PRO A 624 30.49 -10.02 -17.38
C PRO A 624 31.81 -9.93 -18.15
N GLN A 625 32.94 -10.12 -17.47
CA GLN A 625 34.28 -10.16 -18.10
C GLN A 625 34.53 -11.51 -18.79
N LYS A 626 33.86 -12.58 -18.33
CA LYS A 626 33.87 -13.90 -18.96
C LYS A 626 32.82 -14.00 -20.08
N ILE A 627 32.98 -13.17 -21.11
CA ILE A 627 32.14 -13.18 -22.32
C ILE A 627 32.49 -14.34 -23.27
N ALA A 628 33.75 -14.77 -23.26
CA ALA A 628 34.28 -15.83 -24.11
C ALA A 628 35.37 -16.60 -23.35
N GLN A 629 35.85 -17.69 -23.96
CA GLN A 629 37.01 -18.43 -23.45
C GLN A 629 38.21 -17.49 -23.34
N GLN A 630 38.93 -17.57 -22.21
CA GLN A 630 40.12 -16.78 -21.93
C GLN A 630 41.34 -17.69 -21.74
N VAL A 631 42.49 -17.24 -22.20
CA VAL A 631 43.78 -17.93 -22.04
C VAL A 631 44.89 -16.89 -21.86
N THR A 632 45.96 -17.24 -21.16
CA THR A 632 47.06 -16.28 -20.95
C THR A 632 48.05 -16.27 -22.11
N VAL A 633 48.78 -15.16 -22.29
CA VAL A 633 49.88 -15.07 -23.28
C VAL A 633 50.90 -16.19 -23.03
N ARG A 634 51.29 -16.39 -21.77
CA ARG A 634 52.23 -17.46 -21.40
C ARG A 634 51.71 -18.86 -21.70
N ASP A 635 50.43 -19.16 -21.46
CA ASP A 635 49.88 -20.49 -21.73
C ASP A 635 50.03 -20.87 -23.22
N ILE A 636 49.84 -19.90 -24.13
CA ILE A 636 50.04 -20.10 -25.57
C ILE A 636 51.53 -20.23 -25.90
N LEU A 637 52.38 -19.33 -25.38
CA LEU A 637 53.81 -19.34 -25.72
C LEU A 637 54.55 -20.57 -25.17
N THR A 638 54.14 -21.09 -24.02
CA THR A 638 54.75 -22.27 -23.38
C THR A 638 54.12 -23.60 -23.79
N ASN A 639 53.04 -23.58 -24.60
CA ASN A 639 52.23 -24.76 -24.93
C ASN A 639 51.76 -25.49 -23.65
N SER A 640 51.21 -24.75 -22.69
CA SER A 640 50.73 -25.33 -21.45
C SER A 640 49.51 -26.22 -21.69
N ASN A 641 49.22 -27.14 -20.77
CA ASN A 641 48.02 -27.99 -20.83
C ASN A 641 46.71 -27.20 -20.72
N ASN A 642 46.76 -25.88 -20.46
CA ASN A 642 45.59 -25.01 -20.34
C ASN A 642 45.16 -24.38 -21.68
N PHE A 643 45.86 -24.70 -22.78
CA PHE A 643 45.59 -24.18 -24.12
C PHE A 643 45.23 -25.30 -25.09
N ASP A 644 44.11 -25.15 -25.78
CA ASP A 644 43.70 -26.01 -26.89
C ASP A 644 43.70 -25.21 -28.22
N PRO A 645 44.50 -25.59 -29.22
CA PRO A 645 44.57 -24.90 -30.50
C PRO A 645 43.23 -24.82 -31.28
N THR A 646 42.29 -25.72 -31.01
CA THR A 646 40.96 -25.69 -31.64
C THR A 646 40.15 -24.45 -31.27
N TRP A 647 40.57 -23.70 -30.25
CA TRP A 647 39.95 -22.45 -29.83
C TRP A 647 40.30 -21.25 -30.73
N ILE A 648 41.22 -21.37 -31.69
CA ILE A 648 41.63 -20.26 -32.56
C ILE A 648 40.98 -20.35 -33.94
N LYS A 649 40.88 -21.56 -34.50
CA LYS A 649 40.52 -21.77 -35.90
C LYS A 649 39.18 -21.15 -36.28
N GLY A 650 39.21 -20.22 -37.24
CA GLY A 650 38.02 -19.53 -37.76
C GLY A 650 37.31 -18.62 -36.75
N ARG A 651 37.96 -18.27 -35.63
CA ARG A 651 37.41 -17.43 -34.55
C ARG A 651 38.04 -16.04 -34.54
N VAL A 652 37.37 -15.10 -33.88
CA VAL A 652 37.95 -13.79 -33.57
C VAL A 652 38.84 -13.94 -32.34
N VAL A 653 40.10 -13.57 -32.46
CA VAL A 653 41.07 -13.59 -31.36
C VAL A 653 41.35 -12.17 -30.92
N LEU A 654 41.14 -11.87 -29.64
CA LEU A 654 41.46 -10.57 -29.03
C LEU A 654 42.67 -10.72 -28.13
N ILE A 655 43.67 -9.87 -28.27
CA ILE A 655 44.91 -9.88 -27.48
C ILE A 655 44.96 -8.56 -26.71
N SER A 656 45.04 -8.62 -25.38
CA SER A 656 45.12 -7.41 -24.54
C SER A 656 45.82 -7.70 -23.22
N VAL A 657 46.12 -6.64 -22.46
CA VAL A 657 46.55 -6.75 -21.06
C VAL A 657 45.31 -6.89 -20.20
N THR A 658 45.24 -7.94 -19.38
CA THR A 658 44.09 -8.23 -18.50
C THR A 658 44.50 -8.30 -17.03
N ALA A 659 45.67 -7.77 -16.71
CA ALA A 659 46.21 -7.64 -15.37
C ALA A 659 45.33 -6.70 -14.51
N ASP A 660 45.22 -6.97 -13.21
CA ASP A 660 44.38 -6.16 -12.31
C ASP A 660 44.97 -4.75 -12.11
N SER A 661 46.27 -4.58 -12.36
CA SER A 661 46.98 -3.29 -12.34
C SER A 661 46.76 -2.44 -13.59
N ASP A 662 46.08 -2.97 -14.62
CA ASP A 662 45.81 -2.23 -15.85
C ASP A 662 44.84 -1.06 -15.62
N LYS A 663 45.07 0.03 -16.35
CA LYS A 663 44.30 1.28 -16.21
C LYS A 663 43.11 1.36 -17.16
N ASP A 664 43.00 0.46 -18.14
CA ASP A 664 41.91 0.44 -19.11
C ASP A 664 40.62 -0.20 -18.54
N VAL A 665 40.15 0.30 -17.40
CA VAL A 665 38.97 -0.21 -16.69
C VAL A 665 37.88 0.85 -16.63
N HIS A 666 36.69 0.49 -17.10
CA HIS A 666 35.56 1.40 -17.27
C HIS A 666 34.32 0.98 -16.52
N ASN A 667 33.44 1.93 -16.21
CA ASN A 667 32.14 1.63 -15.60
C ASN A 667 31.14 1.20 -16.69
N THR A 668 30.43 0.11 -16.43
CA THR A 668 29.38 -0.42 -17.31
C THR A 668 28.11 -0.68 -16.49
N PRO A 669 26.96 -0.98 -17.13
CA PRO A 669 25.78 -1.42 -16.40
C PRO A 669 26.02 -2.63 -15.49
N TYR A 670 27.06 -3.43 -15.72
CA TYR A 670 27.41 -4.61 -14.93
C TYR A 670 28.57 -4.40 -13.94
N GLY A 671 29.01 -3.16 -13.74
CA GLY A 671 30.16 -2.83 -12.89
C GLY A 671 31.42 -2.52 -13.70
N LYS A 672 32.59 -2.63 -13.06
CA LYS A 672 33.88 -2.35 -13.70
C LYS A 672 34.27 -3.44 -14.71
N MET A 673 34.70 -3.04 -15.89
CA MET A 673 35.05 -3.93 -17.00
C MET A 673 36.21 -3.35 -17.80
N GLY A 674 37.19 -4.20 -18.15
CA GLY A 674 38.29 -3.82 -19.04
C GLY A 674 37.82 -3.47 -20.45
N GLY A 675 38.48 -2.53 -21.13
CA GLY A 675 38.08 -2.06 -22.47
C GLY A 675 38.01 -3.17 -23.52
N VAL A 676 38.97 -4.11 -23.51
CA VAL A 676 38.95 -5.30 -24.39
C VAL A 676 37.66 -6.11 -24.28
N PHE A 677 37.10 -6.25 -23.07
CA PHE A 677 35.86 -6.99 -22.88
C PHE A 677 34.67 -6.20 -23.44
N ILE A 678 34.68 -4.87 -23.34
CA ILE A 678 33.65 -4.02 -23.95
C ILE A 678 33.69 -4.15 -25.48
N HIS A 679 34.88 -4.13 -26.08
CA HIS A 679 35.06 -4.41 -27.50
C HIS A 679 34.53 -5.80 -27.87
N ALA A 680 34.85 -6.83 -27.08
CA ALA A 680 34.32 -8.18 -27.28
C ALA A 680 32.78 -8.23 -27.23
N HIS A 681 32.14 -7.50 -26.30
CA HIS A 681 30.67 -7.38 -26.23
C HIS A 681 30.08 -6.76 -27.50
N VAL A 682 30.72 -5.72 -28.05
CA VAL A 682 30.26 -5.06 -29.28
C VAL A 682 30.41 -5.98 -30.49
N VAL A 683 31.57 -6.64 -30.65
CA VAL A 683 31.76 -7.59 -31.75
C VAL A 683 30.77 -8.75 -31.62
N SER A 684 30.64 -9.35 -30.43
CA SER A 684 29.67 -10.42 -30.14
C SER A 684 28.25 -9.98 -30.46
N GLN A 685 27.85 -8.75 -30.12
CA GLN A 685 26.53 -8.20 -30.44
C GLN A 685 26.28 -8.14 -31.96
N ILE A 686 27.25 -7.67 -32.75
CA ILE A 686 27.10 -7.60 -34.21
C ILE A 686 27.02 -9.01 -34.81
N LEU A 687 27.95 -9.89 -34.46
CA LEU A 687 27.98 -11.26 -34.98
C LEU A 687 26.72 -12.04 -34.58
N SER A 688 26.29 -11.93 -33.33
CA SER A 688 25.07 -12.59 -32.85
C SER A 688 23.81 -12.06 -33.54
N ALA A 689 23.77 -10.78 -33.88
CA ALA A 689 22.63 -10.22 -34.60
C ALA A 689 22.55 -10.78 -36.03
N VAL A 690 23.71 -10.95 -36.69
CA VAL A 690 23.80 -11.44 -38.07
C VAL A 690 23.57 -12.94 -38.19
N GLU A 691 24.20 -13.73 -37.32
CA GLU A 691 24.20 -15.20 -37.43
C GLU A 691 23.11 -15.86 -36.55
N ASP A 692 22.86 -15.32 -35.36
CA ASP A 692 21.98 -15.95 -34.35
C ASP A 692 20.60 -15.27 -34.22
N ASN A 693 20.35 -14.21 -35.02
CA ASN A 693 19.17 -13.34 -34.89
C ASN A 693 18.99 -12.74 -33.48
N ARG A 694 20.09 -12.51 -32.75
CA ARG A 694 20.04 -11.81 -31.45
C ARG A 694 19.59 -10.35 -31.67
N PRO A 695 18.54 -9.88 -30.97
CA PRO A 695 18.01 -8.55 -31.23
C PRO A 695 19.01 -7.45 -30.85
N LEU A 696 19.18 -6.47 -31.73
CA LEU A 696 19.80 -5.20 -31.40
C LEU A 696 18.84 -4.36 -30.57
N LEU A 697 19.38 -3.47 -29.74
CA LEU A 697 18.56 -2.53 -28.98
C LEU A 697 17.88 -1.55 -29.95
N TRP A 698 16.56 -1.39 -29.78
CA TRP A 698 15.71 -0.48 -30.52
C TRP A 698 14.86 0.34 -29.56
N TRP A 699 14.42 1.50 -30.02
CA TRP A 699 13.57 2.42 -29.28
C TRP A 699 12.42 2.90 -30.17
N LEU A 700 11.41 3.49 -29.53
CA LEU A 700 10.25 4.02 -30.23
C LEU A 700 10.48 5.46 -30.70
N PRO A 701 9.84 5.88 -31.81
CA PRO A 701 9.77 7.30 -32.16
C PRO A 701 9.09 8.10 -31.05
N MET A 702 9.52 9.34 -30.84
CA MET A 702 9.04 10.21 -29.76
C MET A 702 7.52 10.32 -29.67
N TRP A 703 6.81 10.41 -30.81
CA TRP A 703 5.35 10.50 -30.82
C TRP A 703 4.66 9.24 -30.27
N VAL A 704 5.24 8.05 -30.51
CA VAL A 704 4.73 6.79 -29.96
C VAL A 704 5.03 6.73 -28.46
N GLU A 705 6.21 7.19 -28.03
CA GLU A 705 6.52 7.32 -26.60
C GLU A 705 5.56 8.27 -25.88
N THR A 706 5.14 9.36 -26.53
CA THR A 706 4.13 10.28 -25.96
C THR A 706 2.79 9.57 -25.73
N PHE A 707 2.33 8.76 -26.68
CA PHE A 707 1.11 7.97 -26.49
C PHE A 707 1.26 6.92 -25.40
N TRP A 708 2.43 6.31 -25.29
CA TRP A 708 2.75 5.37 -24.22
C TRP A 708 2.69 6.05 -22.83
N VAL A 709 3.32 7.21 -22.68
CA VAL A 709 3.28 8.00 -21.42
C VAL A 709 1.86 8.48 -21.14
N LEU A 710 1.11 8.91 -22.17
CA LEU A 710 -0.29 9.32 -22.03
C LEU A 710 -1.17 8.18 -21.54
N PHE A 711 -0.99 6.97 -22.07
CA PHE A 711 -1.72 5.79 -21.63
C PHE A 711 -1.50 5.54 -20.13
N TRP A 712 -0.25 5.54 -19.67
CA TRP A 712 0.05 5.31 -18.26
C TRP A 712 -0.40 6.47 -17.36
N SER A 713 -0.29 7.71 -17.82
CA SER A 713 -0.89 8.89 -17.17
C SER A 713 -2.40 8.74 -17.00
N TRP A 714 -3.09 8.29 -18.05
CA TRP A 714 -4.54 8.03 -18.04
C TRP A 714 -4.92 6.90 -17.08
N THR A 715 -4.19 5.78 -17.08
CA THR A 715 -4.45 4.70 -16.14
C THR A 715 -4.33 5.16 -14.68
N GLY A 716 -3.33 5.98 -14.33
CA GLY A 716 -3.16 6.53 -13.00
C GLY A 716 -4.34 7.40 -12.55
N GLY A 717 -4.80 8.30 -13.43
CA GLY A 717 -5.98 9.13 -13.17
C GLY A 717 -7.27 8.31 -13.02
N VAL A 718 -7.47 7.30 -13.88
CA VAL A 718 -8.67 6.43 -13.86
C VAL A 718 -8.73 5.57 -12.62
N ILE A 719 -7.61 5.00 -12.16
CA ILE A 719 -7.56 4.18 -10.94
C ILE A 719 -8.07 4.97 -9.72
N ILE A 720 -7.58 6.20 -9.55
CA ILE A 720 -7.98 7.06 -8.43
C ILE A 720 -9.43 7.54 -8.57
N TRP A 721 -9.89 7.76 -9.80
CA TRP A 721 -11.26 8.16 -10.09
C TRP A 721 -12.30 7.04 -9.87
N GLN A 722 -12.00 5.80 -10.28
CA GLN A 722 -12.95 4.67 -10.18
C GLN A 722 -12.99 4.05 -8.78
N LEU A 723 -11.85 3.95 -8.10
CA LEU A 723 -11.76 3.28 -6.81
C LEU A 723 -12.05 4.26 -5.66
N ARG A 724 -12.95 3.88 -4.75
CA ARG A 724 -13.38 4.73 -3.64
C ARG A 724 -12.53 4.59 -2.37
N SER A 725 -12.08 3.37 -2.04
CA SER A 725 -11.29 3.12 -0.84
C SER A 725 -9.80 3.35 -1.07
N GLY A 726 -9.15 4.02 -0.10
CA GLY A 726 -7.73 4.35 -0.16
C GLY A 726 -6.81 3.14 -0.27
N LEU A 727 -7.18 2.02 0.39
CA LEU A 727 -6.42 0.77 0.32
C LEU A 727 -6.42 0.20 -1.11
N TYR A 728 -7.60 0.10 -1.75
CA TYR A 728 -7.70 -0.42 -3.11
C TYR A 728 -7.02 0.51 -4.14
N ARG A 729 -7.05 1.83 -3.93
CA ARG A 729 -6.27 2.78 -4.74
C ARG A 729 -4.77 2.48 -4.68
N GLY A 730 -4.23 2.32 -3.47
CA GLY A 730 -2.82 1.97 -3.26
C GLY A 730 -2.44 0.66 -3.97
N ILE A 731 -3.22 -0.40 -3.74
CA ILE A 731 -3.00 -1.71 -4.35
C ILE A 731 -3.01 -1.61 -5.89
N ALA A 732 -4.00 -0.94 -6.47
CA ALA A 732 -4.12 -0.84 -7.93
C ALA A 732 -2.98 -0.03 -8.57
N VAL A 733 -2.54 1.07 -7.94
CA VAL A 733 -1.37 1.84 -8.42
C VAL A 733 -0.11 0.97 -8.37
N THR A 734 0.11 0.24 -7.28
CA THR A 734 1.27 -0.67 -7.14
C THR A 734 1.24 -1.78 -8.19
N LEU A 735 0.09 -2.42 -8.42
CA LEU A 735 -0.06 -3.46 -9.44
C LEU A 735 0.20 -2.91 -10.85
N SER A 736 -0.27 -1.71 -11.16
CA SER A 736 0.00 -1.05 -12.45
C SER A 736 1.48 -0.75 -12.65
N LEU A 737 2.19 -0.29 -11.61
CA LEU A 737 3.64 -0.08 -11.69
C LEU A 737 4.42 -1.39 -11.88
N ILE A 738 4.02 -2.47 -11.19
CA ILE A 738 4.60 -3.80 -11.38
C ILE A 738 4.34 -4.30 -12.82
N PHE A 739 3.13 -4.10 -13.33
CA PHE A 739 2.77 -4.48 -14.70
C PHE A 739 3.58 -3.69 -15.73
N LEU A 740 3.71 -2.37 -15.55
CA LEU A 740 4.56 -1.51 -16.38
C LEU A 740 6.02 -1.99 -16.38
N TYR A 741 6.59 -2.24 -15.20
CA TYR A 741 7.95 -2.77 -15.05
C TYR A 741 8.14 -4.08 -15.81
N GLY A 742 7.21 -5.04 -15.61
CA GLY A 742 7.23 -6.33 -16.28
C GLY A 742 7.14 -6.21 -17.79
N LEU A 743 6.29 -5.32 -18.30
CA LEU A 743 6.13 -5.07 -19.73
C LEU A 743 7.39 -4.45 -20.36
N CYS A 744 7.98 -3.45 -19.71
CA CYS A 744 9.26 -2.87 -20.15
C CYS A 744 10.40 -3.91 -20.12
N TRP A 745 10.45 -4.77 -19.11
CA TRP A 745 11.43 -5.84 -19.03
C TRP A 745 11.26 -6.87 -20.15
N ILE A 746 10.02 -7.32 -20.42
CA ILE A 746 9.72 -8.25 -21.53
C ILE A 746 10.14 -7.64 -22.86
N LEU A 747 9.82 -6.37 -23.10
CA LEU A 747 10.19 -5.69 -24.34
C LEU A 747 11.72 -5.58 -24.47
N LEU A 748 12.43 -5.33 -23.37
CA LEU A 748 13.90 -5.28 -23.38
C LEU A 748 14.52 -6.65 -23.73
N THR A 749 13.92 -7.78 -23.33
CA THR A 749 14.38 -9.11 -23.77
C THR A 749 14.27 -9.32 -25.29
N LYS A 750 13.46 -8.49 -25.97
CA LYS A 750 13.31 -8.43 -27.44
C LYS A 750 14.09 -7.25 -28.05
N GLY A 751 14.97 -6.61 -27.29
CA GLY A 751 15.74 -5.44 -27.69
C GLY A 751 15.02 -4.09 -27.50
N GLY A 752 13.77 -4.07 -27.06
CA GLY A 752 12.98 -2.84 -26.94
C GLY A 752 13.25 -2.06 -25.68
N TRP A 753 13.92 -0.92 -25.79
CA TRP A 753 14.04 0.04 -24.69
C TRP A 753 12.95 1.11 -24.81
N ILE A 754 12.03 1.10 -23.84
CA ILE A 754 10.88 2.01 -23.74
C ILE A 754 10.95 2.74 -22.39
N PRO A 755 10.53 4.02 -22.31
CA PRO A 755 10.54 4.80 -21.09
C PRO A 755 9.72 4.17 -19.96
N LEU A 756 10.41 3.63 -18.96
CA LEU A 756 9.83 3.05 -17.76
C LEU A 756 9.65 4.13 -16.69
N PHE A 757 10.73 4.88 -16.39
CA PHE A 757 10.70 5.87 -15.31
C PHE A 757 9.72 7.00 -15.62
N THR A 758 9.82 7.54 -16.84
CA THR A 758 8.94 8.63 -17.30
C THR A 758 7.45 8.22 -17.23
N SER A 759 7.13 6.99 -17.64
CA SER A 759 5.75 6.48 -17.65
C SER A 759 5.21 6.22 -16.25
N GLY A 760 6.03 5.66 -15.35
CA GLY A 760 5.67 5.45 -13.95
C GLY A 760 5.45 6.77 -13.21
N LEU A 761 6.28 7.78 -13.49
CA LEU A 761 6.13 9.12 -12.94
C LEU A 761 4.81 9.77 -13.38
N ALA A 762 4.48 9.70 -14.68
CA ALA A 762 3.23 10.24 -15.21
C ALA A 762 1.99 9.58 -14.58
N LEU A 763 2.02 8.26 -14.39
CA LEU A 763 0.97 7.50 -13.69
C LEU A 763 0.74 8.04 -12.28
N VAL A 764 1.81 8.19 -11.49
CA VAL A 764 1.72 8.62 -10.09
C VAL A 764 1.27 10.09 -9.99
N ILE A 765 1.82 10.99 -10.81
CA ILE A 765 1.46 12.41 -10.78
C ILE A 765 -0.02 12.60 -11.18
N SER A 766 -0.47 11.95 -12.26
CA SER A 766 -1.87 12.04 -12.70
C SER A 766 -2.83 11.55 -11.62
N GLY A 767 -2.54 10.41 -10.99
CA GLY A 767 -3.31 9.91 -9.86
C GLY A 767 -3.33 10.87 -8.66
N GLY A 768 -2.18 11.48 -8.33
CA GLY A 768 -2.05 12.45 -7.25
C GLY A 768 -2.84 13.74 -7.49
N ILE A 769 -2.84 14.27 -8.71
CA ILE A 769 -3.62 15.46 -9.10
C ILE A 769 -5.13 15.16 -8.99
N VAL A 770 -5.58 14.03 -9.56
CA VAL A 770 -6.99 13.63 -9.48
C VAL A 770 -7.41 13.42 -8.02
N GLY A 771 -6.59 12.74 -7.21
CA GLY A 771 -6.86 12.51 -5.78
C GLY A 771 -6.92 13.81 -4.96
N SER A 772 -6.03 14.76 -5.25
CA SER A 772 -6.04 16.08 -4.61
C SER A 772 -7.29 16.87 -4.97
N TYR A 773 -7.68 16.84 -6.25
CA TYR A 773 -8.91 17.48 -6.72
C TYR A 773 -10.17 16.87 -6.06
N ILE A 774 -10.24 15.54 -5.91
CA ILE A 774 -11.30 14.86 -5.13
C ILE A 774 -11.35 15.42 -3.71
N THR A 775 -10.19 15.48 -3.05
CA THR A 775 -10.10 15.87 -1.63
C THR A 775 -10.50 17.33 -1.40
N VAL A 776 -10.03 18.25 -2.26
CA VAL A 776 -10.38 19.68 -2.17
C VAL A 776 -11.88 19.88 -2.42
N ARG A 777 -12.45 19.18 -3.40
CA ARG A 777 -13.88 19.28 -3.70
C ARG A 777 -14.74 18.74 -2.55
N ASN A 778 -14.35 17.61 -1.95
CA ASN A 778 -15.03 17.06 -0.76
C ASN A 778 -14.96 18.00 0.45
N LYS A 779 -13.87 18.76 0.62
CA LYS A 779 -13.75 19.78 1.68
C LYS A 779 -14.57 21.04 1.44
N GLN A 780 -14.97 21.31 0.19
CA GLN A 780 -15.82 22.45 -0.16
C GLN A 780 -17.31 22.10 -0.12
N SER A 781 -17.67 20.82 -0.18
CA SER A 781 -19.05 20.33 -0.07
C SER A 781 -19.50 20.06 1.37
N ASN A 782 -18.55 19.87 2.29
CA ASN A 782 -18.77 19.77 3.74
C ASN A 782 -18.54 21.12 4.40
#